data_AF-A0A0J9XMB0-F1
#
_entry.id   AF-A0A0J9XMB0-F1
#
_cell.length_a   1.000
_cell.length_b   1.000
_cell.length_c   1.000
_cell.angle_alpha   90.00
_cell.angle_beta   90.00
_cell.angle_gamma   90.00
#
_symmetry.space_group_name_H-M   'P 1'
#
loop_
_entity.id
_entity.type
_entity.pdbx_description
1 polymer ?
#
loop_
_entity_poly.entity_id
_entity_poly.type
_entity_poly.pdbx_seq_one_letter_code
_entity_poly.pdbx_strand_id
1 'polypeptide(L)'
;MHLIKFDFNFQEKLPFDYNLESVIDDWILMGFLIGNDFIPHLPHVHIHEDALPLLYATYNEVLPQLDGYINEAGVLNLKRFQIFLKNFAKNDKKNFLEQMDDEAYLSSKRTSNAWKKDAFTSNNDEQSFNEDLEVFDLSNDETNKVTDIGITKGAFDSDSNASDECEEITDQRTLTSTKAVSRKFSNTYEYVRAKKKKVSPCYLIKFCYGYFGLDKDSDDDLPVASLDDESYENDCDLSWTAVVNKAFKNHKRDYYNDKMKYNNISKEELREQAEGYIRAIQWNLHYYYHGCCSWSWFYPHHYAPYISDVSDFAEMEMNFDLNEPFKPFEQLLAVLPAASADCLPPPYRELMNDPKSPIIDFYPEQFDTDLNGKKNDWEAVILIPFINEDRLLQAVAVKDSLLTDEERQRNMHGPHLLFSYDPSSSHILKSTFPGIFPDIQDCAVKIEKIEMNQFRIPRNRIVHGLLPGVKLDVVFPGFPTLKRIPHIAELLFADIKLFQQPSKNQSMILKIGNRPELEKDIMEIASDLIGKEVHVNWPMLQAALVQELWTAHEKYSKAADEKIICNALSEQEQNMYKTYVNITRRNEFERRGIDAGQQKGLALVRLAHGLRKYFEEQKVLIKRFYADINNTIPVSLSLLVQNALEDWDSICALEDLYPINAKVFISSVESKYYGFSGFIKENHLMTKGTLTVSCKLSPVADLNFCDIVADYDNYALKWYTAYELAKFLHTSVDVINRITGCVYVLLDESNVIPSKNTPLKANIGLELKFTKRNQIIPDFTCRSSEGHLLYSSKAFDIIRNYKMKYGKH
;
A
#
# COMPACT_ATOMS: atom_id res chain seq x y z
N MET A 1 22.51 -6.62 13.00
CA MET A 1 22.45 -6.12 11.60
C MET A 1 22.93 -7.26 10.72
N HIS A 2 22.06 -8.26 10.48
CA HIS A 2 22.38 -9.41 9.63
C HIS A 2 21.76 -9.20 8.25
N LEU A 3 22.61 -9.24 7.23
CA LEU A 3 22.25 -9.24 5.82
C LEU A 3 21.84 -10.68 5.45
N ILE A 4 20.54 -10.93 5.31
CA ILE A 4 20.07 -12.04 4.47
C ILE A 4 20.49 -11.65 3.04
N LYS A 5 21.62 -12.17 2.58
CA LYS A 5 22.02 -12.04 1.18
C LYS A 5 21.09 -12.93 0.36
N PHE A 6 20.06 -12.32 -0.19
CA PHE A 6 19.33 -12.91 -1.31
C PHE A 6 20.29 -13.00 -2.49
N ASP A 7 20.85 -14.19 -2.68
CA ASP A 7 21.82 -14.47 -3.72
C ASP A 7 21.04 -14.68 -5.03
N PHE A 8 20.76 -13.58 -5.75
CA PHE A 8 19.95 -13.57 -6.98
C PHE A 8 20.57 -14.33 -8.17
N ASN A 9 21.74 -14.94 -8.00
CA ASN A 9 22.44 -15.70 -9.04
C ASN A 9 21.96 -17.16 -9.09
N PHE A 10 20.69 -17.36 -9.45
CA PHE A 10 20.14 -18.69 -9.74
C PHE A 10 20.84 -19.38 -10.91
N GLN A 11 21.35 -18.60 -11.88
CA GLN A 11 21.91 -19.09 -13.13
C GLN A 11 23.04 -20.12 -12.97
N GLU A 12 23.81 -20.07 -11.89
CA GLU A 12 24.92 -21.00 -11.65
C GLU A 12 24.55 -22.20 -10.78
N LYS A 13 23.39 -22.17 -10.09
CA LYS A 13 22.97 -23.18 -9.10
C LYS A 13 21.91 -24.14 -9.62
N LEU A 14 21.23 -23.82 -10.72
CA LEU A 14 20.12 -24.62 -11.24
C LEU A 14 20.61 -25.81 -12.09
N PRO A 15 19.97 -26.99 -11.98
CA PRO A 15 20.25 -28.13 -12.83
C PRO A 15 19.59 -28.06 -14.22
N PHE A 16 18.86 -26.97 -14.51
CA PHE A 16 18.14 -26.70 -15.76
C PHE A 16 18.30 -25.23 -16.18
N ASP A 17 17.90 -24.90 -17.42
CA ASP A 17 18.06 -23.57 -18.00
C ASP A 17 17.23 -22.51 -17.27
N TYR A 18 17.87 -21.41 -16.89
CA TYR A 18 17.21 -20.28 -16.25
C TYR A 18 16.32 -19.51 -17.24
N ASN A 19 15.03 -19.41 -16.91
CA ASN A 19 14.03 -18.58 -17.56
C ASN A 19 13.33 -17.67 -16.53
N LEU A 20 13.44 -16.35 -16.72
CA LEU A 20 12.81 -15.36 -15.84
C LEU A 20 11.28 -15.42 -15.86
N GLU A 21 10.66 -15.71 -17.02
CA GLU A 21 9.20 -15.78 -17.13
C GLU A 21 8.63 -16.92 -16.28
N SER A 22 9.29 -18.07 -16.28
CA SER A 22 8.89 -19.21 -15.45
C SER A 22 9.12 -18.96 -13.95
N VAL A 23 10.15 -18.18 -13.58
CA VAL A 23 10.31 -17.71 -12.19
C VAL A 23 9.17 -16.77 -11.79
N ILE A 24 8.70 -15.92 -12.71
CA ILE A 24 7.52 -15.07 -12.48
C ILE A 24 6.27 -15.93 -12.32
N ASP A 25 6.10 -16.97 -13.14
CA ASP A 25 4.98 -17.92 -13.04
C ASP A 25 4.95 -18.62 -11.68
N ASP A 26 6.10 -19.05 -11.17
CA ASP A 26 6.25 -19.61 -9.81
C ASP A 26 6.00 -18.55 -8.72
N TRP A 27 6.41 -17.31 -8.95
CA TRP A 27 6.14 -16.21 -8.01
C TRP A 27 4.65 -15.88 -7.91
N ILE A 28 3.92 -15.95 -9.03
CA ILE A 28 2.45 -15.83 -9.05
C ILE A 28 1.80 -16.94 -8.22
N LEU A 29 2.29 -18.19 -8.34
CA LEU A 29 1.83 -19.31 -7.51
C LEU A 29 2.05 -19.04 -6.01
N MET A 30 3.21 -18.52 -5.62
CA MET A 30 3.46 -18.12 -4.22
C MET A 30 2.50 -17.02 -3.75
N GLY A 31 2.12 -16.09 -4.63
CA GLY A 31 1.07 -15.11 -4.39
C GLY A 31 -0.27 -15.77 -4.01
N PHE A 32 -0.69 -16.80 -4.74
CA PHE A 32 -1.94 -17.52 -4.44
C PHE A 32 -1.91 -18.24 -3.09
N LEU A 33 -0.76 -18.71 -2.62
CA LEU A 33 -0.62 -19.35 -1.30
C LEU A 33 -0.76 -18.37 -0.13
N ILE A 34 -0.38 -17.11 -0.33
CA ILE A 34 -0.56 -16.06 0.68
C ILE A 34 -2.04 -15.70 0.82
N GLY A 35 -2.74 -15.63 -0.31
CA GLY A 35 -4.15 -15.29 -0.32
C GLY A 35 -4.71 -15.08 -1.71
N ASN A 36 -5.96 -15.49 -1.88
CA ASN A 36 -6.76 -15.24 -3.07
C ASN A 36 -8.25 -15.32 -2.67
N ASP A 37 -9.13 -14.93 -3.58
CA ASP A 37 -10.56 -14.79 -3.28
C ASP A 37 -11.31 -16.13 -3.24
N PHE A 38 -10.68 -17.23 -3.68
CA PHE A 38 -11.35 -18.52 -3.92
C PHE A 38 -11.11 -19.57 -2.84
N ILE A 39 -10.05 -19.42 -2.04
CA ILE A 39 -9.73 -20.32 -0.93
C ILE A 39 -9.37 -19.58 0.35
N PRO A 40 -9.68 -20.17 1.52
CA PRO A 40 -9.25 -19.62 2.79
C PRO A 40 -7.73 -19.57 2.88
N HIS A 41 -7.23 -18.56 3.60
CA HIS A 41 -5.80 -18.42 3.84
C HIS A 41 -5.27 -19.57 4.68
N LEU A 42 -4.03 -19.99 4.39
CA LEU A 42 -3.30 -20.91 5.24
C LEU A 42 -3.06 -20.29 6.63
N PRO A 43 -3.13 -21.08 7.71
CA PRO A 43 -2.77 -20.60 9.04
C PRO A 43 -1.34 -20.04 9.05
N HIS A 44 -1.16 -18.86 9.63
CA HIS A 44 0.15 -18.21 9.81
C HIS A 44 0.92 -17.91 8.51
N VAL A 45 0.19 -17.72 7.40
CA VAL A 45 0.74 -17.29 6.11
C VAL A 45 0.06 -15.99 5.69
N HIS A 46 0.49 -14.89 6.30
CA HIS A 46 -0.03 -13.56 6.01
C HIS A 46 1.06 -12.53 5.72
N ILE A 47 0.73 -11.52 4.91
CA ILE A 47 1.68 -10.44 4.56
C ILE A 47 2.14 -9.69 5.83
N HIS A 48 1.26 -9.52 6.81
CA HIS A 48 1.59 -8.88 8.09
C HIS A 48 2.55 -9.68 8.97
N GLU A 49 2.74 -10.96 8.66
CA GLU A 49 3.63 -11.90 9.35
C GLU A 49 4.87 -12.21 8.51
N ASP A 50 5.22 -11.36 7.53
CA ASP A 50 6.38 -11.51 6.65
C ASP A 50 6.41 -12.85 5.87
N ALA A 51 5.24 -13.38 5.49
CA ALA A 51 5.13 -14.62 4.73
C ALA A 51 5.77 -14.57 3.33
N LEU A 52 5.78 -13.40 2.68
CA LEU A 52 6.38 -13.21 1.34
C LEU A 52 7.90 -13.48 1.32
N PRO A 53 8.72 -12.81 2.17
CA PRO A 53 10.13 -13.13 2.31
C PRO A 53 10.39 -14.61 2.62
N LEU A 54 9.56 -15.22 3.47
CA LEU A 54 9.72 -16.62 3.87
C LEU A 54 9.45 -17.60 2.71
N LEU A 55 8.37 -17.37 1.95
CA LEU A 55 8.06 -18.14 0.74
C LEU A 55 9.20 -18.04 -0.27
N TYR A 56 9.74 -16.85 -0.49
CA TYR A 56 10.84 -16.64 -1.42
C TYR A 56 12.14 -17.29 -0.92
N ALA A 57 12.45 -17.22 0.37
CA ALA A 57 13.58 -17.93 0.96
C ALA A 57 13.46 -19.46 0.78
N THR A 58 12.26 -20.00 1.02
CA THR A 58 11.96 -21.43 0.80
C THR A 58 12.11 -21.80 -0.68
N TYR A 59 11.64 -20.94 -1.58
CA TYR A 59 11.79 -21.14 -3.02
C TYR A 59 13.26 -21.18 -3.45
N ASN A 60 14.08 -20.26 -2.92
CA ASN A 60 15.52 -20.22 -3.19
C ASN A 60 16.26 -21.48 -2.70
N GLU A 61 15.83 -22.08 -1.58
CA GLU A 61 16.36 -23.35 -1.05
C GLU A 61 15.94 -24.55 -1.91
N VAL A 62 14.68 -24.56 -2.36
CA VAL A 62 14.07 -25.73 -3.03
C VAL A 62 14.37 -25.79 -4.52
N LEU A 63 14.32 -24.66 -5.24
CA LEU A 63 14.42 -24.65 -6.71
C LEU A 63 15.66 -25.37 -7.26
N PRO A 64 16.88 -25.25 -6.68
CA PRO A 64 18.06 -26.00 -7.12
C PRO A 64 17.96 -27.52 -6.96
N GLN A 65 17.04 -28.01 -6.13
CA GLN A 65 16.81 -29.44 -5.88
C GLN A 65 15.80 -30.05 -6.87
N LEU A 66 15.09 -29.20 -7.62
CA LEU A 66 14.07 -29.61 -8.59
C LEU A 66 14.69 -29.82 -9.97
N ASP A 67 13.98 -30.57 -10.82
CA ASP A 67 14.33 -30.82 -12.22
C ASP A 67 13.68 -29.80 -13.19
N GLY A 68 12.99 -28.79 -12.67
CA GLY A 68 12.34 -27.72 -13.44
C GLY A 68 11.50 -26.80 -12.56
N TYR A 69 10.68 -25.95 -13.19
CA TYR A 69 9.78 -25.00 -12.52
C TYR A 69 8.53 -25.68 -11.92
N ILE A 70 7.88 -25.03 -10.96
CA ILE A 70 6.73 -25.58 -10.24
C ILE A 70 5.43 -25.37 -11.03
N ASN A 71 5.27 -24.18 -11.62
CA ASN A 71 4.15 -23.76 -12.44
C ASN A 71 4.59 -23.68 -13.91
N GLU A 72 4.01 -24.53 -14.75
CA GLU A 72 4.28 -24.57 -16.19
C GLU A 72 3.07 -23.99 -16.93
N ALA A 73 3.10 -22.66 -17.16
CA ALA A 73 2.05 -21.92 -17.86
C ALA A 73 0.63 -22.13 -17.28
N GLY A 74 0.52 -22.26 -15.96
CA GLY A 74 -0.75 -22.48 -15.26
C GLY A 74 -1.09 -23.96 -15.02
N VAL A 75 -0.18 -24.89 -15.33
CA VAL A 75 -0.29 -26.31 -14.95
C VAL A 75 0.73 -26.61 -13.86
N LEU A 76 0.26 -27.11 -12.72
CA LEU A 76 1.09 -27.38 -11.56
C LEU A 76 1.80 -28.72 -11.70
N ASN A 77 3.13 -28.72 -11.54
CA ASN A 77 3.87 -29.95 -11.39
C ASN A 77 3.76 -30.46 -9.94
N LEU A 78 2.87 -31.42 -9.73
CA LEU A 78 2.54 -31.91 -8.39
C LEU A 78 3.73 -32.46 -7.61
N LYS A 79 4.67 -33.15 -8.28
CA LYS A 79 5.86 -33.71 -7.63
C LYS A 79 6.77 -32.61 -7.10
N ARG A 80 7.03 -31.60 -7.93
CA ARG A 80 7.85 -30.44 -7.56
C ARG A 80 7.17 -29.61 -6.47
N PHE A 81 5.87 -29.41 -6.61
CA PHE A 81 5.09 -28.65 -5.62
C PHE A 81 5.04 -29.33 -4.25
N GLN A 82 4.94 -30.66 -4.20
CA GLN A 82 5.01 -31.41 -2.94
C GLN A 82 6.35 -31.22 -2.23
N ILE A 83 7.46 -31.17 -2.97
CA ILE A 83 8.79 -30.90 -2.38
C ILE A 83 8.84 -29.47 -1.81
N PHE A 84 8.26 -28.50 -2.52
CA PHE A 84 8.16 -27.12 -2.04
C PHE A 84 7.33 -27.00 -0.76
N LEU A 85 6.09 -27.51 -0.75
CA LEU A 85 5.22 -27.46 0.43
C LEU A 85 5.81 -28.21 1.63
N LYS A 86 6.48 -29.35 1.40
CA LYS A 86 7.14 -30.10 2.49
C LYS A 86 8.25 -29.28 3.17
N ASN A 87 9.00 -28.47 2.42
CA ASN A 87 10.00 -27.58 3.02
C ASN A 87 9.33 -26.36 3.67
N PHE A 88 8.29 -25.82 3.05
CA PHE A 88 7.54 -24.70 3.61
C PHE A 88 6.81 -25.08 4.92
N ALA A 89 6.41 -26.34 5.10
CA ALA A 89 5.81 -26.87 6.32
C ALA A 89 6.71 -26.74 7.58
N LYS A 90 8.02 -26.49 7.41
CA LYS A 90 8.90 -26.12 8.55
C LYS A 90 8.41 -24.83 9.24
N ASN A 91 7.72 -23.95 8.50
CA ASN A 91 7.12 -22.73 9.04
C ASN A 91 6.08 -23.02 10.13
N ASP A 92 5.19 -24.01 9.92
CA ASP A 92 4.18 -24.39 10.92
C ASP A 92 4.82 -24.68 12.29
N LYS A 93 5.95 -25.40 12.25
CA LYS A 93 6.70 -25.76 13.46
C LYS A 93 7.33 -24.54 14.12
N LYS A 94 7.92 -23.65 13.32
CA LYS A 94 8.55 -22.42 13.81
C LYS A 94 7.52 -21.52 14.50
N ASN A 95 6.38 -21.28 13.85
CA ASN A 95 5.32 -20.43 14.39
C ASN A 95 4.71 -21.03 15.65
N PHE A 96 4.55 -22.37 15.70
CA PHE A 96 4.07 -23.03 16.91
C PHE A 96 5.03 -22.84 18.10
N LEU A 97 6.35 -22.94 17.88
CA LEU A 97 7.35 -22.67 18.92
C LEU A 97 7.28 -21.21 19.40
N GLU A 98 7.18 -20.25 18.47
CA GLU A 98 7.06 -18.82 18.81
C GLU A 98 5.81 -18.54 19.64
N GLN A 99 4.67 -19.16 19.31
CA GLN A 99 3.43 -19.04 20.09
C GLN A 99 3.58 -19.64 21.50
N MET A 100 4.20 -20.82 21.61
CA MET A 100 4.46 -21.44 22.91
C MET A 100 5.37 -20.56 23.78
N ASP A 101 6.39 -19.95 23.19
CA ASP A 101 7.30 -19.04 23.89
C ASP A 101 6.61 -17.75 24.34
N ASP A 102 5.75 -17.18 23.48
CA ASP A 102 4.95 -16.01 23.82
C ASP A 102 3.95 -16.31 24.96
N GLU A 103 3.30 -17.47 24.95
CA GLU A 103 2.42 -17.92 26.02
C GLU A 103 3.19 -18.16 27.33
N ALA A 104 4.37 -18.76 27.27
CA ALA A 104 5.28 -18.92 28.41
C ALA A 104 5.74 -17.57 28.96
N TYR A 105 6.04 -16.61 28.08
CA TYR A 105 6.43 -15.26 28.45
C TYR A 105 5.27 -14.48 29.09
N LEU A 106 4.07 -14.55 28.52
CA LEU A 106 2.88 -13.89 29.06
C LEU A 106 2.46 -14.50 30.40
N SER A 107 2.51 -15.82 30.53
CA SER A 107 2.22 -16.51 31.80
C SER A 107 3.25 -16.16 32.87
N SER A 108 4.55 -16.07 32.54
CA SER A 108 5.60 -15.64 33.48
C SER A 108 5.45 -14.17 33.93
N LYS A 109 4.98 -13.28 33.06
CA LYS A 109 4.63 -11.89 33.45
C LYS A 109 3.39 -11.83 34.34
N ARG A 110 2.39 -12.69 34.10
CA ARG A 110 1.18 -12.78 34.94
C ARG A 110 1.52 -13.31 36.35
N THR A 111 2.35 -14.34 36.46
CA THR A 111 2.80 -14.87 37.76
C THR A 111 3.78 -13.95 38.49
N SER A 112 4.67 -13.25 37.78
CA SER A 112 5.55 -12.23 38.37
C SER A 112 4.76 -11.04 38.95
N ASN A 113 3.68 -10.62 38.30
CA ASN A 113 2.78 -9.58 38.82
C ASN A 113 1.91 -10.07 39.99
N ALA A 114 1.59 -11.36 40.05
CA ALA A 114 0.93 -11.97 41.21
C ALA A 114 1.88 -12.02 42.42
N TRP A 115 3.12 -12.46 42.25
CA TRP A 115 4.13 -12.45 43.32
C TRP A 115 4.53 -11.04 43.79
N LYS A 116 4.54 -10.03 42.91
CA LYS A 116 4.71 -8.63 43.32
C LYS A 116 3.52 -8.07 44.11
N LYS A 117 2.31 -8.61 43.90
CA LYS A 117 1.12 -8.26 44.67
C LYS A 117 1.12 -8.92 46.05
N ASP A 118 1.54 -10.19 46.12
CA ASP A 118 1.62 -10.94 47.38
C ASP A 118 2.81 -10.54 48.26
N ALA A 119 3.93 -10.09 47.67
CA ALA A 119 5.05 -9.52 48.41
C ALA A 119 4.76 -8.11 48.98
N PHE A 120 3.66 -7.47 48.57
CA PHE A 120 3.21 -6.18 49.12
C PHE A 120 2.14 -6.32 50.21
N THR A 121 1.70 -7.54 50.53
CA THR A 121 0.72 -7.83 51.60
C THR A 121 1.30 -8.62 52.77
N SER A 122 2.60 -8.88 52.81
CA SER A 122 3.26 -9.47 53.99
C SER A 122 4.08 -8.44 54.76
N ASN A 123 3.43 -7.73 55.69
CA ASN A 123 4.01 -7.27 56.96
C ASN A 123 2.91 -6.66 57.84
N ASN A 124 2.36 -7.46 58.73
CA ASN A 124 2.08 -7.17 60.14
C ASN A 124 1.08 -8.23 60.63
N ASP A 125 1.55 -9.15 61.46
CA ASP A 125 0.93 -9.44 62.76
C ASP A 125 1.72 -10.57 63.45
N GLU A 126 2.51 -10.18 64.44
CA GLU A 126 2.86 -11.06 65.55
C GLU A 126 1.64 -11.11 66.49
N GLN A 127 1.02 -12.27 66.70
CA GLN A 127 0.77 -12.82 68.04
C GLN A 127 0.06 -14.18 68.06
N SER A 128 0.65 -15.05 68.90
CA SER A 128 0.11 -16.21 69.62
C SER A 128 -0.50 -17.40 68.86
N PHE A 129 0.22 -18.52 68.96
CA PHE A 129 -0.28 -19.89 68.96
C PHE A 129 -1.49 -20.09 69.89
N ASN A 130 -2.51 -20.80 69.40
CA ASN A 130 -3.03 -21.98 70.07
C ASN A 130 -3.83 -22.88 69.10
N GLU A 131 -3.73 -24.17 69.38
CA GLU A 131 -4.28 -25.33 68.67
C GLU A 131 -5.81 -25.32 68.59
N ASP A 132 -6.38 -25.85 67.49
CA ASP A 132 -7.25 -27.03 67.55
C ASP A 132 -7.73 -27.51 66.16
N LEU A 133 -7.99 -28.81 66.10
CA LEU A 133 -8.41 -29.65 64.98
C LEU A 133 -9.84 -29.37 64.45
N GLU A 134 -10.09 -29.83 63.20
CA GLU A 134 -11.29 -30.51 62.63
C GLU A 134 -11.62 -29.98 61.21
N VAL A 135 -11.49 -30.74 60.10
CA VAL A 135 -12.23 -31.93 59.60
C VAL A 135 -13.56 -31.58 58.92
N PHE A 136 -13.64 -31.82 57.59
CA PHE A 136 -14.83 -32.10 56.74
C PHE A 136 -15.89 -30.97 56.59
N ASP A 137 -16.71 -30.81 55.54
CA ASP A 137 -16.90 -31.38 54.21
C ASP A 137 -18.00 -30.53 53.50
N LEU A 138 -18.15 -30.79 52.21
CA LEU A 138 -19.08 -30.30 51.18
C LEU A 138 -20.54 -29.96 51.60
N SER A 139 -21.11 -28.88 51.01
CA SER A 139 -22.25 -28.93 50.06
C SER A 139 -22.90 -27.55 49.79
N ASN A 140 -23.15 -27.27 48.49
CA ASN A 140 -24.22 -26.52 47.79
C ASN A 140 -25.22 -25.68 48.63
N ASP A 141 -25.69 -24.48 48.23
CA ASP A 141 -26.48 -24.17 47.03
C ASP A 141 -26.92 -22.67 47.00
N GLU A 142 -27.20 -22.20 45.79
CA GLU A 142 -28.24 -21.25 45.34
C GLU A 142 -28.43 -19.79 45.85
N THR A 143 -28.48 -18.91 44.82
CA THR A 143 -29.41 -17.78 44.57
C THR A 143 -29.15 -16.35 45.11
N ASN A 144 -28.82 -15.47 44.15
CA ASN A 144 -29.44 -14.18 43.78
C ASN A 144 -30.10 -13.22 44.83
N LYS A 145 -29.70 -11.94 44.65
CA LYS A 145 -30.36 -10.63 44.88
C LYS A 145 -30.08 -9.82 46.17
N VAL A 146 -29.14 -8.89 46.02
CA VAL A 146 -29.24 -7.40 46.11
C VAL A 146 -30.07 -6.77 47.24
N THR A 147 -29.41 -5.92 48.05
CA THR A 147 -29.74 -4.49 48.29
C THR A 147 -28.55 -3.68 48.87
N ASP A 148 -28.34 -2.51 48.25
CA ASP A 148 -27.88 -1.19 48.73
C ASP A 148 -26.51 -0.89 49.40
N ILE A 149 -25.65 -0.27 48.57
CA ILE A 149 -25.10 1.11 48.62
C ILE A 149 -24.62 1.70 49.98
N GLY A 150 -23.35 2.17 49.98
CA GLY A 150 -22.89 3.21 50.93
C GLY A 150 -21.37 3.52 51.06
N ILE A 151 -20.75 4.10 50.01
CA ILE A 151 -19.77 5.23 50.04
C ILE A 151 -18.63 5.25 51.10
N THR A 152 -17.34 5.19 50.69
CA THR A 152 -16.35 6.32 50.72
C THR A 152 -14.86 5.91 50.53
N LYS A 153 -14.19 6.71 49.69
CA LYS A 153 -12.81 7.28 49.80
C LYS A 153 -11.55 6.49 49.40
N GLY A 154 -10.91 7.02 48.33
CA GLY A 154 -9.49 7.41 48.22
C GLY A 154 -8.46 6.28 48.09
N ALA A 155 -7.38 6.34 47.32
CA ALA A 155 -6.72 7.38 46.54
C ALA A 155 -5.64 6.67 45.71
N PHE A 156 -5.31 7.13 44.51
CA PHE A 156 -3.91 7.14 44.08
C PHE A 156 -3.68 8.22 43.02
N ASP A 157 -2.85 9.18 43.42
CA ASP A 157 -2.22 10.21 42.62
C ASP A 157 -1.26 9.61 41.59
N SER A 158 -1.17 10.19 40.39
CA SER A 158 0.01 10.99 40.03
C SER A 158 -0.20 11.70 38.70
N ASP A 159 -0.35 13.03 38.78
CA ASP A 159 0.09 14.01 37.79
C ASP A 159 1.61 13.86 37.57
N SER A 160 2.23 14.19 36.43
CA SER A 160 2.31 15.51 35.78
C SER A 160 3.14 15.34 34.48
N ASN A 161 2.75 15.94 33.34
CA ASN A 161 3.19 17.26 32.80
C ASN A 161 4.72 17.45 32.76
N ALA A 162 5.37 18.09 31.78
CA ALA A 162 5.01 18.71 30.51
C ALA A 162 6.34 19.18 29.85
N SER A 163 6.27 19.56 28.56
CA SER A 163 7.11 20.59 27.90
C SER A 163 8.59 20.21 27.59
N ASP A 164 9.28 20.70 26.57
CA ASP A 164 9.11 21.86 25.68
C ASP A 164 9.88 21.69 24.35
N GLU A 165 9.50 22.54 23.40
CA GLU A 165 10.14 22.86 22.12
C GLU A 165 11.59 23.41 22.27
N CYS A 166 12.34 23.49 21.16
CA CYS A 166 13.22 24.63 20.91
C CYS A 166 13.64 24.73 19.43
N GLU A 167 13.31 25.87 18.83
CA GLU A 167 13.92 26.46 17.63
C GLU A 167 15.29 27.08 17.97
N GLU A 168 16.19 27.10 16.99
CA GLU A 168 17.34 28.01 16.95
C GLU A 168 16.93 29.34 16.29
N ILE A 169 17.49 30.47 16.73
CA ILE A 169 18.29 31.40 15.89
C ILE A 169 18.78 32.63 16.69
N THR A 170 20.12 32.77 16.66
CA THR A 170 21.02 33.95 16.67
C THR A 170 20.78 35.23 17.49
N ASP A 171 21.81 35.50 18.31
CA ASP A 171 22.75 36.64 18.22
C ASP A 171 22.80 37.74 19.31
N GLN A 172 24.04 37.85 19.82
CA GLN A 172 24.82 39.03 20.21
C GLN A 172 24.34 40.02 21.30
N ARG A 173 25.17 40.07 22.35
CA ARG A 173 26.09 41.18 22.71
C ARG A 173 26.01 41.68 24.17
N THR A 174 27.10 41.34 24.89
CA THR A 174 27.98 42.18 25.73
C THR A 174 27.57 42.73 27.11
N LEU A 175 28.52 42.49 28.04
CA LEU A 175 29.01 43.33 29.16
C LEU A 175 28.09 43.39 30.40
N THR A 176 28.52 43.16 31.64
CA THR A 176 29.81 43.46 32.29
C THR A 176 29.90 42.79 33.67
N SER A 177 31.13 42.42 34.10
CA SER A 177 31.72 42.64 35.45
C SER A 177 31.07 41.92 36.68
N THR A 178 31.74 41.22 37.60
CA THR A 178 33.11 41.32 38.14
C THR A 178 33.37 40.19 39.17
N LYS A 179 34.61 39.66 39.20
CA LYS A 179 35.44 39.23 40.37
C LYS A 179 34.89 38.11 41.31
N ALA A 180 35.69 37.18 41.86
CA ALA A 180 37.14 36.99 41.91
C ALA A 180 37.48 35.66 42.65
N VAL A 181 38.62 35.05 42.24
CA VAL A 181 39.64 34.37 43.10
C VAL A 181 39.28 33.00 43.71
N SER A 182 40.13 31.97 43.79
CA SER A 182 41.45 31.60 43.22
C SER A 182 41.85 30.23 43.82
N ARG A 183 42.95 29.66 43.28
CA ARG A 183 43.83 28.56 43.74
C ARG A 183 43.45 27.16 43.25
N LYS A 184 44.09 26.62 42.19
CA LYS A 184 45.49 26.15 41.99
C LYS A 184 45.95 25.08 42.98
N PHE A 185 46.25 23.88 42.47
CA PHE A 185 47.61 23.33 42.45
C PHE A 185 47.81 22.34 41.29
N SER A 186 48.97 22.45 40.67
CA SER A 186 49.48 21.69 39.53
C SER A 186 50.36 20.53 40.02
N ASN A 187 50.46 19.43 39.26
CA ASN A 187 51.71 19.05 38.57
C ASN A 187 51.59 17.77 37.72
N THR A 188 52.35 17.85 36.64
CA THR A 188 52.64 16.95 35.51
C THR A 188 53.42 15.68 35.87
N TYR A 189 53.21 14.59 35.12
CA TYR A 189 54.25 13.79 34.45
C TYR A 189 53.65 12.97 33.29
N GLU A 190 54.50 12.73 32.28
CA GLU A 190 54.23 12.30 30.91
C GLU A 190 54.26 10.77 30.67
N TYR A 191 53.68 10.38 29.52
CA TYR A 191 54.07 9.30 28.58
C TYR A 191 53.26 7.96 28.48
N VAL A 192 52.73 7.78 27.25
CA VAL A 192 52.41 6.56 26.44
C VAL A 192 51.05 5.83 26.57
N ARG A 193 50.14 6.26 25.67
CA ARG A 193 49.47 5.47 24.58
C ARG A 193 48.60 4.25 24.95
N ALA A 194 47.28 4.43 24.91
CA ALA A 194 46.33 3.57 24.16
C ALA A 194 44.92 4.21 24.16
N LYS A 195 44.39 4.51 22.97
CA LYS A 195 43.03 5.04 22.77
C LYS A 195 42.01 3.93 23.05
N LYS A 196 41.34 3.95 24.21
CA LYS A 196 40.08 3.24 24.46
C LYS A 196 38.91 4.06 23.88
N LYS A 197 38.21 3.52 22.88
CA LYS A 197 36.83 3.91 22.55
C LYS A 197 35.93 3.46 23.71
N LYS A 198 35.16 4.39 24.26
CA LYS A 198 34.08 4.09 25.21
C LYS A 198 32.95 3.39 24.44
N VAL A 199 32.69 2.15 24.83
CA VAL A 199 31.43 1.44 24.60
C VAL A 199 30.59 1.66 25.86
N SER A 200 29.34 2.09 25.70
CA SER A 200 28.36 2.21 26.78
C SER A 200 27.80 0.83 27.16
N PRO A 201 27.38 0.60 28.42
CA PRO A 201 27.20 -0.73 28.98
C PRO A 201 25.88 -1.37 28.53
N CYS A 202 25.98 -2.55 27.89
CA CYS A 202 24.86 -3.46 27.71
C CYS A 202 24.67 -4.25 29.02
N TYR A 203 23.43 -4.29 29.52
CA TYR A 203 23.07 -5.03 30.72
C TYR A 203 23.18 -6.54 30.44
N LEU A 204 24.12 -7.17 31.14
CA LEU A 204 24.29 -8.61 31.24
C LEU A 204 23.17 -9.15 32.16
N ILE A 205 22.19 -9.88 31.61
CA ILE A 205 21.24 -10.67 32.41
C ILE A 205 21.56 -12.15 32.18
N LYS A 206 22.20 -12.75 33.18
CA LYS A 206 22.28 -14.21 33.36
C LYS A 206 20.86 -14.76 33.54
N PHE A 207 20.42 -15.65 32.66
CA PHE A 207 19.24 -16.48 32.92
C PHE A 207 19.68 -17.79 33.58
N CYS A 208 19.20 -18.02 34.80
CA CYS A 208 19.31 -19.30 35.48
C CYS A 208 18.25 -20.27 34.92
N TYR A 209 18.69 -21.39 34.37
CA TYR A 209 17.81 -22.54 34.14
C TYR A 209 17.55 -23.23 35.49
N GLY A 210 16.28 -23.34 35.86
CA GLY A 210 15.81 -24.18 36.96
C GLY A 210 14.79 -25.16 36.42
N TYR A 211 15.22 -26.37 36.07
CA TYR A 211 14.35 -27.52 35.86
C TYR A 211 14.24 -28.31 37.16
N PHE A 212 13.02 -28.67 37.55
CA PHE A 212 12.73 -29.47 38.73
C PHE A 212 13.34 -30.89 38.61
N GLY A 213 14.26 -31.19 39.53
CA GLY A 213 14.46 -32.46 40.25
C GLY A 213 14.44 -33.79 39.49
N LEU A 214 15.62 -34.34 39.24
CA LEU A 214 15.92 -35.77 39.42
C LEU A 214 17.36 -35.92 39.96
N ASP A 215 17.49 -36.65 41.07
CA ASP A 215 18.74 -36.93 41.78
C ASP A 215 19.77 -37.69 40.93
N LYS A 216 21.04 -37.26 40.98
CA LYS A 216 22.21 -38.09 41.32
C LYS A 216 23.53 -37.31 41.22
N ASP A 217 24.36 -37.50 42.25
CA ASP A 217 25.72 -37.03 42.39
C ASP A 217 26.66 -37.50 41.27
N SER A 218 27.46 -36.58 40.73
CA SER A 218 28.89 -36.80 40.42
C SER A 218 29.53 -35.49 39.94
N ASP A 219 30.49 -35.00 40.71
CA ASP A 219 31.46 -33.98 40.31
C ASP A 219 32.26 -34.45 39.08
N ASP A 220 32.38 -33.61 38.05
CA ASP A 220 33.58 -33.50 37.22
C ASP A 220 33.60 -32.17 36.45
N ASP A 221 34.63 -31.37 36.73
CA ASP A 221 34.99 -30.11 36.09
C ASP A 221 35.44 -30.30 34.63
N LEU A 222 34.88 -29.57 33.65
CA LEU A 222 35.55 -29.25 32.38
C LEU A 222 35.10 -27.88 31.79
N PRO A 223 35.94 -27.20 30.99
CA PRO A 223 36.10 -25.74 31.04
C PRO A 223 35.22 -24.95 30.05
N VAL A 224 34.91 -23.72 30.45
CA VAL A 224 34.34 -22.66 29.61
C VAL A 224 35.29 -22.36 28.46
N ALA A 225 34.97 -22.88 27.27
CA ALA A 225 35.46 -22.35 26.00
C ALA A 225 34.47 -21.28 25.52
N SER A 226 34.99 -20.11 25.19
CA SER A 226 34.27 -19.00 24.56
C SER A 226 33.61 -19.48 23.26
N LEU A 227 32.29 -19.53 23.25
CA LEU A 227 31.48 -19.73 22.06
C LEU A 227 31.24 -18.37 21.41
N ASP A 228 31.70 -18.24 20.17
CA ASP A 228 31.43 -17.11 19.27
C ASP A 228 29.95 -17.12 18.84
N ASP A 229 29.38 -15.93 18.57
CA ASP A 229 27.98 -15.67 18.17
C ASP A 229 27.53 -16.33 16.84
N GLU A 230 28.34 -17.23 16.24
CA GLU A 230 28.05 -17.90 14.96
C GLU A 230 27.18 -19.17 15.08
N SER A 231 26.71 -19.56 16.28
CA SER A 231 25.97 -20.83 16.48
C SER A 231 24.44 -20.71 16.62
N TYR A 232 23.82 -19.56 16.32
CA TYR A 232 22.36 -19.37 16.52
C TYR A 232 21.47 -19.69 15.31
N GLU A 233 22.01 -20.29 14.25
CA GLU A 233 21.22 -20.86 13.14
C GLU A 233 21.42 -22.38 13.06
N ASN A 234 20.77 -23.15 13.96
CA ASN A 234 20.24 -24.50 13.74
C ASN A 234 19.67 -25.17 15.01
N ASP A 235 18.74 -24.53 15.74
CA ASP A 235 18.13 -25.14 16.94
C ASP A 235 16.62 -25.42 16.87
N CYS A 236 15.98 -25.28 15.70
CA CYS A 236 14.60 -25.78 15.55
C CYS A 236 14.54 -27.31 15.75
N ASP A 237 15.51 -28.05 15.21
CA ASP A 237 15.57 -29.51 15.38
C ASP A 237 16.04 -29.93 16.78
N LEU A 238 16.84 -29.11 17.47
CA LEU A 238 17.30 -29.36 18.85
C LEU A 238 16.22 -29.07 19.90
N SER A 239 15.32 -28.12 19.65
CA SER A 239 14.14 -27.84 20.48
C SER A 239 12.94 -28.77 20.20
N TRP A 240 12.94 -29.48 19.06
CA TRP A 240 11.84 -30.36 18.64
C TRP A 240 11.87 -31.74 19.32
N THR A 241 11.54 -31.77 20.62
CA THR A 241 11.47 -33.01 21.40
C THR A 241 10.20 -33.83 21.11
N ALA A 242 10.17 -35.10 21.54
CA ALA A 242 8.98 -35.93 21.46
C ALA A 242 7.76 -35.31 22.19
N VAL A 243 8.00 -34.52 23.23
CA VAL A 243 6.96 -33.79 23.99
C VAL A 243 6.40 -32.65 23.14
N VAL A 244 7.27 -31.84 22.52
CA VAL A 244 6.86 -30.73 21.63
C VAL A 244 6.12 -31.27 20.41
N ASN A 245 6.57 -32.39 19.83
CA ASN A 245 5.87 -33.04 18.73
C ASN A 245 4.45 -33.51 19.14
N LYS A 246 4.31 -34.06 20.35
CA LYS A 246 2.99 -34.42 20.88
C LYS A 246 2.12 -33.19 21.12
N ALA A 247 2.68 -32.11 21.66
CA ALA A 247 1.97 -30.84 21.86
C ALA A 247 1.50 -30.24 20.53
N PHE A 248 2.36 -30.21 19.51
CA PHE A 248 2.01 -29.74 18.17
C PHE A 248 0.90 -30.58 17.53
N LYS A 249 0.96 -31.91 17.65
CA LYS A 249 -0.12 -32.79 17.18
C LYS A 249 -1.45 -32.54 17.90
N ASN A 250 -1.41 -32.28 19.19
CA ASN A 250 -2.61 -31.92 19.95
C ASN A 250 -3.15 -30.56 19.51
N HIS A 251 -2.29 -29.55 19.36
CA HIS A 251 -2.67 -28.23 18.88
C HIS A 251 -3.35 -28.27 17.50
N LYS A 252 -2.81 -29.06 16.56
CA LYS A 252 -3.46 -29.27 15.26
C LYS A 252 -4.80 -30.00 15.41
N ARG A 253 -4.88 -31.00 16.28
CA ARG A 253 -6.16 -31.68 16.56
C ARG A 253 -7.21 -30.71 17.10
N ASP A 254 -6.82 -29.84 18.01
CA ASP A 254 -7.70 -28.82 18.59
C ASP A 254 -8.15 -27.84 17.52
N TYR A 255 -7.25 -27.41 16.62
CA TYR A 255 -7.61 -26.60 15.45
C TYR A 255 -8.69 -27.26 14.57
N TYR A 256 -8.48 -28.51 14.16
CA TYR A 256 -9.44 -29.24 13.32
C TYR A 256 -10.77 -29.53 14.04
N ASN A 257 -10.74 -29.76 15.35
CA ASN A 257 -11.93 -29.93 16.16
C ASN A 257 -12.71 -28.60 16.30
N ASP A 258 -12.03 -27.52 16.67
CA ASP A 258 -12.67 -26.24 16.95
C ASP A 258 -13.16 -25.55 15.68
N LYS A 259 -12.33 -25.52 14.63
CA LYS A 259 -12.61 -24.80 13.38
C LYS A 259 -13.42 -25.64 12.40
N MET A 260 -13.02 -26.90 12.16
CA MET A 260 -13.66 -27.77 11.17
C MET A 260 -14.69 -28.73 11.75
N LYS A 261 -14.88 -28.75 13.08
CA LYS A 261 -15.85 -29.60 13.79
C LYS A 261 -15.61 -31.11 13.58
N TYR A 262 -14.36 -31.50 13.37
CA TYR A 262 -13.98 -32.91 13.29
C TYR A 262 -13.80 -33.52 14.69
N ASN A 263 -14.73 -34.39 15.09
CA ASN A 263 -14.68 -35.07 16.39
C ASN A 263 -13.48 -36.03 16.51
N ASN A 264 -13.18 -36.77 15.44
CA ASN A 264 -12.05 -37.69 15.35
C ASN A 264 -11.50 -37.64 13.92
N ILE A 265 -10.40 -36.93 13.74
CA ILE A 265 -9.78 -36.71 12.43
C ILE A 265 -9.27 -38.03 11.88
N SER A 266 -9.93 -38.55 10.85
CA SER A 266 -9.46 -39.69 10.08
C SER A 266 -8.36 -39.26 9.10
N LYS A 267 -7.53 -40.21 8.67
CA LYS A 267 -6.54 -39.95 7.61
C LYS A 267 -7.22 -39.64 6.26
N GLU A 268 -8.43 -40.13 6.07
CA GLU A 268 -9.22 -39.94 4.85
C GLU A 268 -9.70 -38.49 4.77
N GLU A 269 -10.26 -37.93 5.86
CA GLU A 269 -10.69 -36.53 5.91
C GLU A 269 -9.52 -35.55 5.72
N LEU A 270 -8.36 -35.80 6.34
CA LEU A 270 -7.17 -34.97 6.12
C LEU A 270 -6.68 -35.04 4.68
N ARG A 271 -6.76 -36.21 4.05
CA ARG A 271 -6.40 -36.40 2.65
C ARG A 271 -7.37 -35.65 1.74
N GLU A 272 -8.67 -35.73 2.00
CA GLU A 272 -9.69 -34.98 1.26
C GLU A 272 -9.46 -33.47 1.36
N GLN A 273 -9.15 -32.95 2.55
CA GLN A 273 -8.78 -31.55 2.76
C GLN A 273 -7.54 -31.15 1.95
N ALA A 274 -6.49 -31.96 2.01
CA ALA A 274 -5.25 -31.72 1.27
C ALA A 274 -5.50 -31.73 -0.24
N GLU A 275 -6.16 -32.77 -0.77
CA GLU A 275 -6.49 -32.88 -2.20
C GLU A 275 -7.42 -31.75 -2.65
N GLY A 276 -8.41 -31.38 -1.84
CA GLY A 276 -9.31 -30.25 -2.10
C GLY A 276 -8.56 -28.93 -2.20
N TYR A 277 -7.62 -28.68 -1.29
CA TYR A 277 -6.80 -27.46 -1.29
C TYR A 277 -5.87 -27.40 -2.51
N ILE A 278 -5.21 -28.51 -2.85
CA ILE A 278 -4.34 -28.60 -4.04
C ILE A 278 -5.14 -28.43 -5.34
N ARG A 279 -6.33 -29.05 -5.41
CA ARG A 279 -7.26 -28.87 -6.54
C ARG A 279 -7.65 -27.40 -6.70
N ALA A 280 -7.86 -26.70 -5.59
CA ALA A 280 -8.17 -25.27 -5.60
C ALA A 280 -7.06 -24.40 -6.18
N ILE A 281 -5.81 -24.67 -5.80
CA ILE A 281 -4.65 -23.96 -6.35
C ILE A 281 -4.55 -24.18 -7.86
N GLN A 282 -4.77 -25.41 -8.34
CA GLN A 282 -4.80 -25.69 -9.77
C GLN A 282 -6.00 -25.01 -10.48
N TRP A 283 -7.17 -24.96 -9.84
CA TRP A 283 -8.33 -24.25 -10.37
C TRP A 283 -8.02 -22.75 -10.52
N ASN A 284 -7.39 -22.13 -9.51
CA ASN A 284 -6.94 -20.74 -9.55
C ASN A 284 -5.96 -20.50 -10.69
N LEU A 285 -4.92 -21.34 -10.83
CA LEU A 285 -3.97 -21.25 -11.94
C LEU A 285 -4.66 -21.33 -13.30
N HIS A 286 -5.60 -22.26 -13.48
CA HIS A 286 -6.39 -22.32 -14.70
C HIS A 286 -7.24 -21.06 -14.90
N TYR A 287 -7.92 -20.57 -13.86
CA TYR A 287 -8.76 -19.38 -13.92
C TYR A 287 -8.00 -18.17 -14.50
N TYR A 288 -6.77 -17.94 -14.05
CA TYR A 288 -5.94 -16.81 -14.52
C TYR A 288 -5.21 -17.06 -15.84
N TYR A 289 -4.70 -18.27 -16.10
CA TYR A 289 -3.89 -18.54 -17.30
C TYR A 289 -4.72 -19.01 -18.51
N HIS A 290 -5.82 -19.72 -18.26
CA HIS A 290 -6.60 -20.44 -19.26
C HIS A 290 -8.09 -20.05 -19.27
N GLY A 291 -8.54 -19.23 -18.32
CA GLY A 291 -9.94 -18.96 -18.05
C GLY A 291 -10.59 -20.02 -17.14
N CYS A 292 -11.84 -19.78 -16.76
CA CYS A 292 -12.60 -20.67 -15.87
C CYS A 292 -12.63 -22.11 -16.39
N CYS A 293 -12.15 -23.06 -15.58
CA CYS A 293 -12.10 -24.48 -15.90
C CYS A 293 -13.25 -25.30 -15.32
N SER A 294 -13.97 -24.76 -14.32
CA SER A 294 -15.19 -25.33 -13.77
C SER A 294 -16.02 -24.25 -13.09
N TRP A 295 -17.29 -24.12 -13.48
CA TRP A 295 -18.25 -23.16 -12.90
C TRP A 295 -18.86 -23.64 -11.58
N SER A 296 -18.91 -24.96 -11.34
CA SER A 296 -19.53 -25.54 -10.15
C SER A 296 -18.52 -25.98 -9.08
N TRP A 297 -17.24 -26.12 -9.44
CA TRP A 297 -16.22 -26.48 -8.46
C TRP A 297 -16.02 -25.35 -7.44
N PHE A 298 -16.01 -25.70 -6.16
CA PHE A 298 -15.69 -24.81 -5.05
C PHE A 298 -14.93 -25.57 -3.97
N TYR A 299 -14.25 -24.85 -3.08
CA TYR A 299 -13.60 -25.43 -1.92
C TYR A 299 -14.62 -25.61 -0.77
N PRO A 300 -14.95 -26.84 -0.35
CA PRO A 300 -16.11 -27.12 0.49
C PRO A 300 -15.88 -26.92 2.00
N HIS A 301 -14.93 -26.07 2.38
CA HIS A 301 -14.59 -25.81 3.78
C HIS A 301 -14.30 -24.33 4.01
N HIS A 302 -14.68 -23.80 5.18
CA HIS A 302 -14.41 -22.40 5.55
C HIS A 302 -12.95 -22.13 5.93
N TYR A 303 -12.17 -23.18 6.21
CA TYR A 303 -10.79 -23.08 6.68
C TYR A 303 -9.84 -23.93 5.83
N ALA A 304 -8.57 -23.53 5.75
CA ALA A 304 -7.52 -24.28 5.08
C ALA A 304 -6.87 -25.30 6.03
N PRO A 305 -6.35 -26.44 5.55
CA PRO A 305 -5.55 -27.34 6.36
C PRO A 305 -4.19 -26.70 6.75
N TYR A 306 -3.54 -27.27 7.77
CA TYR A 306 -2.13 -26.97 8.04
C TYR A 306 -1.24 -27.46 6.89
N ILE A 307 -0.19 -26.69 6.57
CA ILE A 307 0.73 -27.02 5.46
C ILE A 307 1.41 -28.37 5.71
N SER A 308 1.76 -28.65 6.97
CA SER A 308 2.35 -29.91 7.39
C SER A 308 1.47 -31.14 7.20
N ASP A 309 0.15 -30.96 7.01
CA ASP A 309 -0.79 -32.05 6.72
C ASP A 309 -1.14 -32.16 5.22
N VAL A 310 -0.77 -31.17 4.40
CA VAL A 310 -0.90 -31.23 2.93
C VAL A 310 0.28 -32.03 2.35
N SER A 311 0.11 -33.35 2.30
CA SER A 311 1.13 -34.30 1.84
C SER A 311 0.55 -35.42 0.97
N ASP A 312 1.42 -36.16 0.28
CA ASP A 312 1.09 -37.34 -0.52
C ASP A 312 0.08 -37.12 -1.66
N PHE A 313 0.11 -35.94 -2.29
CA PHE A 313 -0.75 -35.56 -3.42
C PHE A 313 -0.06 -35.65 -4.79
N ALA A 314 1.20 -36.09 -4.85
CA ALA A 314 2.01 -36.14 -6.08
C ALA A 314 1.39 -36.93 -7.24
N GLU A 315 0.50 -37.89 -6.95
CA GLU A 315 -0.17 -38.78 -7.93
C GLU A 315 -1.67 -38.52 -8.04
N MET A 316 -2.16 -37.41 -7.48
CA MET A 316 -3.58 -37.04 -7.50
C MET A 316 -4.07 -36.69 -8.92
N GLU A 317 -5.32 -37.04 -9.23
CA GLU A 317 -5.97 -36.63 -10.48
C GLU A 317 -6.54 -35.21 -10.42
N MET A 318 -6.29 -34.43 -11.47
CA MET A 318 -6.71 -33.03 -11.62
C MET A 318 -7.72 -32.85 -12.76
N ASN A 319 -8.89 -33.46 -12.59
CA ASN A 319 -9.97 -33.36 -13.57
C ASN A 319 -10.97 -32.27 -13.13
N PHE A 320 -11.38 -31.43 -14.09
CA PHE A 320 -12.38 -30.38 -13.91
C PHE A 320 -13.43 -30.48 -15.00
N ASP A 321 -14.70 -30.49 -14.60
CA ASP A 321 -15.82 -30.39 -15.51
C ASP A 321 -16.23 -28.93 -15.63
N LEU A 322 -16.28 -28.41 -16.86
CA LEU A 322 -16.54 -26.99 -17.09
C LEU A 322 -17.89 -26.58 -16.51
N ASN A 323 -18.94 -27.39 -16.71
CA ASN A 323 -20.33 -27.11 -16.34
C ASN A 323 -20.82 -25.75 -16.89
N GLU A 324 -22.07 -25.39 -16.57
CA GLU A 324 -22.68 -24.14 -17.02
C GLU A 324 -22.73 -23.13 -15.88
N PRO A 325 -22.59 -21.82 -16.15
CA PRO A 325 -22.80 -20.79 -15.14
C PRO A 325 -24.29 -20.74 -14.72
N PHE A 326 -24.54 -20.40 -13.47
CA PHE A 326 -25.90 -20.09 -12.99
C PHE A 326 -26.55 -18.97 -13.81
N LYS A 327 -27.87 -19.06 -14.01
CA LYS A 327 -28.65 -17.92 -14.51
C LYS A 327 -28.65 -16.78 -13.48
N PRO A 328 -28.89 -15.53 -13.91
CA PRO A 328 -28.86 -14.37 -13.02
C PRO A 328 -29.66 -14.52 -11.72
N PHE A 329 -30.88 -15.06 -11.78
CA PHE A 329 -31.72 -15.24 -10.58
C PHE A 329 -31.29 -16.42 -9.70
N GLU A 330 -30.79 -17.50 -10.31
CA GLU A 330 -30.21 -18.63 -9.58
C GLU A 330 -28.98 -18.17 -8.79
N GLN A 331 -28.10 -17.38 -9.41
CA GLN A 331 -26.95 -16.77 -8.74
C GLN A 331 -27.38 -15.79 -7.64
N LEU A 332 -28.39 -14.95 -7.87
CA LEU A 332 -28.86 -14.01 -6.85
C LEU A 332 -29.44 -14.74 -5.63
N LEU A 333 -30.15 -15.85 -5.82
CA LEU A 333 -30.58 -16.70 -4.71
C LEU A 333 -29.39 -17.36 -3.99
N ALA A 334 -28.33 -17.70 -4.72
CA ALA A 334 -27.14 -18.30 -4.12
C ALA A 334 -26.29 -17.30 -3.32
N VAL A 335 -26.34 -16.00 -3.64
CA VAL A 335 -25.44 -14.98 -3.08
C VAL A 335 -26.13 -14.05 -2.07
N LEU A 336 -27.39 -13.66 -2.33
CA LEU A 336 -28.05 -12.65 -1.51
C LEU A 336 -28.56 -13.23 -0.18
N PRO A 337 -28.46 -12.47 0.92
CA PRO A 337 -29.16 -12.81 2.16
C PRO A 337 -30.66 -12.48 2.06
N ALA A 338 -31.48 -13.09 2.92
CA ALA A 338 -32.93 -12.85 2.97
C ALA A 338 -33.30 -11.37 3.15
N ALA A 339 -32.46 -10.59 3.84
CA ALA A 339 -32.62 -9.15 4.01
C ALA A 339 -32.65 -8.35 2.68
N SER A 340 -32.09 -8.90 1.60
CA SER A 340 -32.06 -8.30 0.27
C SER A 340 -32.98 -9.01 -0.73
N ALA A 341 -33.97 -9.78 -0.25
CA ALA A 341 -34.91 -10.51 -1.10
C ALA A 341 -35.67 -9.60 -2.09
N ASP A 342 -35.81 -8.31 -1.79
CA ASP A 342 -36.47 -7.35 -2.70
C ASP A 342 -35.76 -7.17 -4.05
N CYS A 343 -34.49 -7.56 -4.16
CA CYS A 343 -33.76 -7.61 -5.43
C CYS A 343 -34.23 -8.73 -6.38
N LEU A 344 -34.98 -9.70 -5.88
CA LEU A 344 -35.52 -10.83 -6.65
C LEU A 344 -36.99 -10.62 -7.06
N PRO A 345 -37.46 -11.30 -8.12
CA PRO A 345 -38.89 -11.41 -8.44
C PRO A 345 -39.71 -11.91 -7.25
N PRO A 346 -40.96 -11.43 -7.06
CA PRO A 346 -41.83 -11.85 -5.95
C PRO A 346 -41.92 -13.39 -5.74
N PRO A 347 -42.03 -14.23 -6.79
CA PRO A 347 -42.09 -15.69 -6.61
C PRO A 347 -40.86 -16.32 -5.94
N TYR A 348 -39.68 -15.72 -6.12
CA TYR A 348 -38.44 -16.23 -5.52
C TYR A 348 -38.18 -15.67 -4.12
N ARG A 349 -38.80 -14.53 -3.75
CA ARG A 349 -38.70 -14.00 -2.37
C ARG A 349 -39.28 -14.95 -1.34
N GLU A 350 -40.30 -15.71 -1.73
CA GLU A 350 -40.90 -16.75 -0.90
C GLU A 350 -39.89 -17.85 -0.55
N LEU A 351 -38.96 -18.18 -1.45
CA LEU A 351 -37.95 -19.22 -1.21
C LEU A 351 -36.96 -18.83 -0.10
N MET A 352 -36.74 -17.53 0.13
CA MET A 352 -35.82 -17.03 1.16
C MET A 352 -36.50 -16.79 2.52
N ASN A 353 -37.81 -16.52 2.52
CA ASN A 353 -38.51 -16.05 3.72
C ASN A 353 -39.55 -17.04 4.27
N ASP A 354 -40.09 -17.95 3.44
CA ASP A 354 -41.10 -18.91 3.91
C ASP A 354 -40.42 -20.01 4.73
N PRO A 355 -40.81 -20.22 6.01
CA PRO A 355 -40.31 -21.33 6.81
C PRO A 355 -40.55 -22.72 6.21
N LYS A 356 -41.49 -22.85 5.26
CA LYS A 356 -41.77 -24.09 4.53
C LYS A 356 -40.93 -24.26 3.28
N SER A 357 -40.07 -23.28 2.95
CA SER A 357 -39.19 -23.36 1.80
C SER A 357 -38.23 -24.56 1.92
N PRO A 358 -38.03 -25.34 0.85
CA PRO A 358 -37.11 -26.47 0.86
C PRO A 358 -35.64 -26.05 1.00
N ILE A 359 -35.34 -24.75 0.94
CA ILE A 359 -33.99 -24.18 1.02
C ILE A 359 -33.87 -23.09 2.09
N ILE A 360 -34.79 -23.05 3.07
CA ILE A 360 -34.77 -22.04 4.15
C ILE A 360 -33.50 -22.13 5.01
N ASP A 361 -32.90 -23.31 5.12
CA ASP A 361 -31.65 -23.56 5.83
C ASP A 361 -30.44 -22.83 5.21
N PHE A 362 -30.53 -22.39 3.96
CA PHE A 362 -29.48 -21.60 3.31
C PHE A 362 -29.44 -20.14 3.78
N TYR A 363 -30.49 -19.66 4.46
CA TYR A 363 -30.66 -18.24 4.82
C TYR A 363 -30.81 -18.05 6.35
N PRO A 364 -29.75 -18.33 7.14
CA PRO A 364 -29.82 -18.13 8.58
C PRO A 364 -29.95 -16.64 8.95
N GLU A 365 -30.85 -16.31 9.90
CA GLU A 365 -30.99 -14.94 10.42
C GLU A 365 -29.79 -14.51 11.27
N GLN A 366 -29.16 -15.47 11.94
CA GLN A 366 -27.96 -15.30 12.77
C GLN A 366 -26.90 -16.31 12.33
N PHE A 367 -25.67 -15.84 12.14
CA PHE A 367 -24.53 -16.67 11.77
C PHE A 367 -23.31 -16.28 12.60
N ASP A 368 -22.44 -17.25 12.83
CA ASP A 368 -21.22 -17.06 13.60
C ASP A 368 -20.12 -16.44 12.72
N THR A 369 -19.27 -15.63 13.34
CA THR A 369 -18.08 -15.07 12.71
C THR A 369 -16.83 -15.39 13.53
N ASP A 370 -15.75 -15.74 12.85
CA ASP A 370 -14.47 -16.05 13.48
C ASP A 370 -13.36 -15.14 12.94
N LEU A 371 -12.78 -14.32 13.82
CA LEU A 371 -11.69 -13.41 13.46
C LEU A 371 -10.41 -14.16 13.06
N ASN A 372 -10.22 -15.42 13.50
CA ASN A 372 -9.09 -16.28 13.11
C ASN A 372 -7.71 -15.55 13.06
N GLY A 373 -7.39 -14.78 14.11
CA GLY A 373 -6.12 -14.03 14.21
C GLY A 373 -6.08 -12.68 13.48
N LYS A 374 -7.16 -12.30 12.79
CA LYS A 374 -7.31 -11.00 12.13
C LYS A 374 -7.74 -9.90 13.10
N LYS A 375 -7.40 -8.66 12.76
CA LYS A 375 -7.70 -7.48 13.59
C LYS A 375 -9.01 -6.81 13.22
N ASN A 376 -9.45 -6.98 11.98
CA ASN A 376 -10.60 -6.28 11.45
C ASN A 376 -11.76 -7.25 11.19
N ASP A 377 -12.98 -6.83 11.52
CA ASP A 377 -14.18 -7.66 11.39
C ASP A 377 -14.49 -8.06 9.94
N TRP A 378 -14.11 -7.24 8.95
CA TRP A 378 -14.31 -7.57 7.53
C TRP A 378 -13.35 -8.64 7.01
N GLU A 379 -12.34 -9.02 7.79
CA GLU A 379 -11.43 -10.14 7.50
C GLU A 379 -11.87 -11.43 8.21
N ALA A 380 -12.94 -11.38 9.02
CA ALA A 380 -13.46 -12.53 9.74
C ALA A 380 -14.04 -13.57 8.77
N VAL A 381 -13.86 -14.84 9.13
CA VAL A 381 -14.49 -15.96 8.45
C VAL A 381 -15.97 -15.98 8.80
N ILE A 382 -16.82 -15.94 7.78
CA ILE A 382 -18.28 -15.96 7.92
C ILE A 382 -18.74 -17.41 7.80
N LEU A 383 -19.32 -17.95 8.88
CA LEU A 383 -19.74 -19.36 8.95
C LEU A 383 -21.19 -19.50 8.51
N ILE A 384 -21.40 -19.57 7.20
CA ILE A 384 -22.69 -19.86 6.57
C ILE A 384 -22.69 -21.24 5.90
N PRO A 385 -23.84 -21.93 5.85
CA PRO A 385 -23.94 -23.22 5.17
C PRO A 385 -23.64 -23.07 3.66
N PHE A 386 -22.93 -24.05 3.10
CA PHE A 386 -22.72 -24.13 1.66
C PHE A 386 -23.99 -24.57 0.96
N ILE A 387 -24.35 -23.88 -0.12
CA ILE A 387 -25.55 -24.14 -0.89
C ILE A 387 -25.37 -25.41 -1.72
N ASN A 388 -26.36 -26.30 -1.65
CA ASN A 388 -26.43 -27.46 -2.53
C ASN A 388 -27.10 -27.05 -3.86
N GLU A 389 -26.34 -27.12 -4.95
CA GLU A 389 -26.75 -26.72 -6.29
C GLU A 389 -28.05 -27.42 -6.73
N ASP A 390 -28.12 -28.75 -6.62
CA ASP A 390 -29.28 -29.52 -7.05
C ASP A 390 -30.56 -29.12 -6.29
N ARG A 391 -30.46 -28.93 -4.97
CA ARG A 391 -31.60 -28.48 -4.12
C ARG A 391 -32.07 -27.09 -4.52
N LEU A 392 -31.14 -26.17 -4.79
CA LEU A 392 -31.45 -24.81 -5.23
C LEU A 392 -32.19 -24.84 -6.58
N LEU A 393 -31.63 -25.52 -7.57
CA LEU A 393 -32.20 -25.58 -8.92
C LEU A 393 -33.58 -26.24 -8.95
N GLN A 394 -33.78 -27.30 -8.14
CA GLN A 394 -35.10 -27.92 -7.99
C GLN A 394 -36.14 -26.96 -7.38
N ALA A 395 -35.75 -26.17 -6.37
CA ALA A 395 -36.65 -25.19 -5.75
C ALA A 395 -37.01 -24.05 -6.71
N VAL A 396 -36.04 -23.58 -7.50
CA VAL A 396 -36.22 -22.55 -8.53
C VAL A 396 -37.17 -23.05 -9.64
N ALA A 397 -36.97 -24.28 -10.14
CA ALA A 397 -37.76 -24.85 -11.22
C ALA A 397 -39.28 -24.91 -10.93
N VAL A 398 -39.66 -25.06 -9.65
CA VAL A 398 -41.08 -25.05 -9.23
C VAL A 398 -41.72 -23.66 -9.39
N LYS A 399 -40.92 -22.59 -9.30
CA LYS A 399 -41.39 -21.20 -9.33
C LYS A 399 -41.18 -20.53 -10.69
N ASP A 400 -40.36 -21.10 -11.59
CA ASP A 400 -40.05 -20.55 -12.92
C ASP A 400 -41.28 -20.21 -13.77
N SER A 401 -42.35 -21.00 -13.67
CA SER A 401 -43.58 -20.76 -14.42
C SER A 401 -44.35 -19.51 -13.97
N LEU A 402 -44.03 -18.95 -12.81
CA LEU A 402 -44.69 -17.78 -12.22
C LEU A 402 -44.01 -16.45 -12.59
N LEU A 403 -42.87 -16.50 -13.28
CA LEU A 403 -42.16 -15.29 -13.72
C LEU A 403 -42.89 -14.60 -14.87
N THR A 404 -42.81 -13.26 -14.88
CA THR A 404 -43.26 -12.44 -16.02
C THR A 404 -42.33 -12.62 -17.23
N ASP A 405 -42.81 -12.24 -18.42
CA ASP A 405 -41.99 -12.31 -19.64
C ASP A 405 -40.74 -11.44 -19.56
N GLU A 406 -40.84 -10.26 -18.96
CA GLU A 406 -39.70 -9.35 -18.74
C GLU A 406 -38.65 -9.98 -17.82
N GLU A 407 -39.09 -10.56 -16.69
CA GLU A 407 -38.21 -11.25 -15.75
C GLU A 407 -37.53 -12.46 -16.40
N ARG A 408 -38.26 -13.23 -17.21
CA ARG A 408 -37.69 -14.34 -17.98
C ARG A 408 -36.61 -13.87 -18.96
N GLN A 409 -36.82 -12.76 -19.66
CA GLN A 409 -35.81 -12.20 -20.56
C GLN A 409 -34.56 -11.71 -19.82
N ARG A 410 -34.72 -11.11 -18.63
CA ARG A 410 -33.58 -10.66 -17.81
C ARG A 410 -32.84 -11.82 -17.14
N ASN A 411 -33.46 -12.99 -17.01
CA ASN A 411 -32.85 -14.21 -16.48
C ASN A 411 -32.06 -15.03 -17.53
N MET A 412 -31.63 -14.41 -18.62
CA MET A 412 -30.84 -15.04 -19.68
C MET A 412 -29.46 -14.37 -19.81
N HIS A 413 -28.46 -15.13 -20.24
CA HIS A 413 -27.14 -14.58 -20.55
C HIS A 413 -27.17 -13.78 -21.86
N GLY A 414 -26.55 -12.60 -21.85
CA GLY A 414 -26.45 -11.71 -23.01
C GLY A 414 -25.11 -11.81 -23.74
N PRO A 415 -25.05 -11.32 -25.00
CA PRO A 415 -23.80 -11.18 -25.74
C PRO A 415 -22.98 -9.96 -25.27
N HIS A 416 -21.71 -9.90 -25.67
CA HIS A 416 -20.91 -8.68 -25.60
C HIS A 416 -21.36 -7.67 -26.66
N LEU A 417 -21.13 -6.37 -26.43
CA LEU A 417 -21.49 -5.30 -27.36
C LEU A 417 -20.24 -4.55 -27.81
N LEU A 418 -19.96 -4.52 -29.12
CA LEU A 418 -18.89 -3.74 -29.71
C LEU A 418 -19.47 -2.44 -30.30
N PHE A 419 -19.01 -1.32 -29.77
CA PHE A 419 -19.36 0.02 -30.24
C PHE A 419 -18.24 0.54 -31.14
N SER A 420 -18.58 0.90 -32.38
CA SER A 420 -17.63 1.49 -33.34
C SER A 420 -18.19 2.77 -33.94
N TYR A 421 -17.32 3.72 -34.26
CA TYR A 421 -17.72 4.93 -34.98
C TYR A 421 -17.95 4.60 -36.45
N ASP A 422 -19.13 4.94 -36.96
CA ASP A 422 -19.47 4.82 -38.38
C ASP A 422 -20.17 6.11 -38.84
N PRO A 423 -19.50 6.96 -39.65
CA PRO A 423 -20.08 8.20 -40.13
C PRO A 423 -21.28 7.99 -41.07
N SER A 424 -21.46 6.77 -41.59
CA SER A 424 -22.57 6.42 -42.49
C SER A 424 -23.83 6.02 -41.71
N SER A 425 -23.66 5.61 -40.46
CA SER A 425 -24.77 5.33 -39.54
C SER A 425 -25.25 6.67 -38.99
N SER A 426 -26.51 7.04 -39.25
CA SER A 426 -27.16 8.13 -38.51
C SER A 426 -28.54 7.65 -38.10
N HIS A 427 -28.75 7.55 -36.79
CA HIS A 427 -30.03 7.19 -36.21
C HIS A 427 -30.25 7.98 -34.91
N ILE A 428 -31.51 8.14 -34.54
CA ILE A 428 -31.90 8.81 -33.31
C ILE A 428 -31.77 7.82 -32.16
N LEU A 429 -30.87 8.10 -31.21
CA LEU A 429 -30.76 7.37 -29.96
C LEU A 429 -31.64 8.06 -28.91
N LYS A 430 -32.70 7.37 -28.50
CA LYS A 430 -33.58 7.83 -27.43
C LYS A 430 -32.87 7.74 -26.09
N SER A 431 -33.02 8.78 -25.28
CA SER A 431 -32.50 8.81 -23.93
C SER A 431 -33.29 7.88 -23.01
N THR A 432 -32.58 7.11 -22.18
CA THR A 432 -33.18 6.35 -21.08
C THR A 432 -33.55 7.25 -19.90
N PHE A 433 -33.09 8.51 -19.88
CA PHE A 433 -33.41 9.48 -18.84
C PHE A 433 -33.65 10.88 -19.44
N PRO A 434 -34.77 11.08 -20.15
CA PRO A 434 -35.03 12.28 -20.96
C PRO A 434 -35.10 13.58 -20.16
N GLY A 435 -35.33 13.50 -18.84
CA GLY A 435 -35.35 14.67 -17.95
C GLY A 435 -33.99 15.32 -17.70
N ILE A 436 -32.88 14.58 -17.89
CA ILE A 436 -31.51 15.09 -17.72
C ILE A 436 -30.75 15.05 -19.04
N PHE A 437 -30.85 13.94 -19.78
CA PHE A 437 -30.11 13.74 -21.02
C PHE A 437 -31.09 13.78 -22.20
N PRO A 438 -30.94 14.74 -23.14
CA PRO A 438 -31.78 14.78 -24.34
C PRO A 438 -31.45 13.64 -25.30
N ASP A 439 -32.37 13.35 -26.21
CA ASP A 439 -32.16 12.39 -27.31
C ASP A 439 -31.00 12.83 -28.21
N ILE A 440 -30.17 11.88 -28.63
CA ILE A 440 -29.09 12.13 -29.60
C ILE A 440 -29.67 11.91 -31.00
N GLN A 441 -29.82 13.00 -31.76
CA GLN A 441 -30.47 12.96 -33.07
C GLN A 441 -29.60 12.26 -34.14
N ASP A 442 -28.29 12.57 -34.17
CA ASP A 442 -27.35 12.07 -35.16
C ASP A 442 -26.31 11.14 -34.50
N CYS A 443 -26.74 9.94 -34.10
CA CYS A 443 -25.85 8.96 -33.49
C CYS A 443 -25.04 8.21 -34.56
N ALA A 444 -23.75 8.51 -34.66
CA ALA A 444 -22.79 7.90 -35.58
C ALA A 444 -22.12 6.63 -35.03
N VAL A 445 -22.87 5.81 -34.30
CA VAL A 445 -22.36 4.59 -33.65
C VAL A 445 -22.96 3.36 -34.33
N LYS A 446 -22.12 2.38 -34.61
CA LYS A 446 -22.53 1.04 -35.03
C LYS A 446 -22.36 0.09 -33.84
N ILE A 447 -23.40 -0.69 -33.55
CA ILE A 447 -23.43 -1.66 -32.46
C ILE A 447 -23.42 -3.06 -33.07
N GLU A 448 -22.41 -3.84 -32.75
CA GLU A 448 -22.30 -5.25 -33.14
C GLU A 448 -22.40 -6.14 -31.90
N LYS A 449 -23.19 -7.21 -32.00
CA LYS A 449 -23.31 -8.21 -30.93
C LYS A 449 -22.26 -9.29 -31.14
N ILE A 450 -21.41 -9.49 -30.14
CA ILE A 450 -20.40 -10.54 -30.12
C ILE A 450 -20.84 -11.63 -29.15
N GLU A 451 -20.83 -12.89 -29.58
CA GLU A 451 -21.26 -14.01 -28.75
C GLU A 451 -20.48 -14.11 -27.43
N MET A 452 -21.15 -14.52 -26.35
CA MET A 452 -20.60 -14.56 -24.99
C MET A 452 -19.26 -15.31 -24.91
N ASN A 453 -19.13 -16.41 -25.66
CA ASN A 453 -17.97 -17.30 -25.62
C ASN A 453 -16.89 -16.98 -26.67
N GLN A 454 -17.02 -15.89 -27.44
CA GLN A 454 -16.08 -15.54 -28.51
C GLN A 454 -14.62 -15.43 -28.03
N PHE A 455 -14.43 -14.98 -26.78
CA PHE A 455 -13.10 -14.78 -26.18
C PHE A 455 -12.59 -15.98 -25.39
N ARG A 456 -13.29 -17.13 -25.42
CA ARG A 456 -12.75 -18.39 -24.86
C ARG A 456 -11.76 -18.98 -25.87
N ILE A 457 -10.48 -18.72 -25.63
CA ILE A 457 -9.39 -19.14 -26.53
C ILE A 457 -8.98 -20.58 -26.19
N PRO A 458 -8.87 -21.50 -27.17
CA PRO A 458 -8.32 -22.83 -26.95
C PRO A 458 -6.89 -22.77 -26.41
N ARG A 459 -6.54 -23.62 -25.44
CA ARG A 459 -5.23 -23.61 -24.75
C ARG A 459 -4.03 -23.63 -25.70
N ASN A 460 -4.12 -24.37 -26.81
CA ASN A 460 -3.05 -24.47 -27.81
C ASN A 460 -2.81 -23.19 -28.64
N ARG A 461 -3.67 -22.19 -28.53
CA ARG A 461 -3.54 -20.89 -29.21
C ARG A 461 -3.16 -19.76 -28.24
N ILE A 462 -3.15 -20.03 -26.94
CA ILE A 462 -2.72 -19.06 -25.93
C ILE A 462 -1.20 -18.95 -26.03
N VAL A 463 -0.72 -17.72 -26.20
CA VAL A 463 0.71 -17.44 -26.17
C VAL A 463 1.04 -17.02 -24.74
N HIS A 464 1.85 -17.84 -24.07
CA HIS A 464 2.38 -17.55 -22.75
C HIS A 464 3.71 -16.80 -22.89
N GLY A 465 3.99 -15.88 -21.96
CA GLY A 465 5.24 -15.12 -21.96
C GLY A 465 5.27 -13.93 -22.92
N LEU A 466 6.48 -13.47 -23.24
CA LEU A 466 6.69 -12.35 -24.15
C LEU A 466 6.34 -12.72 -25.60
N LEU A 467 5.56 -11.84 -26.25
CA LEU A 467 5.24 -11.99 -27.66
C LEU A 467 6.49 -11.82 -28.55
N PRO A 468 6.57 -12.51 -29.71
CA PRO A 468 7.65 -12.30 -30.66
C PRO A 468 7.76 -10.84 -31.12
N GLY A 469 8.96 -10.27 -31.06
CA GLY A 469 9.23 -8.90 -31.51
C GLY A 469 9.10 -7.81 -30.44
N VAL A 470 8.82 -8.15 -29.18
CA VAL A 470 8.81 -7.19 -28.08
C VAL A 470 10.22 -6.61 -27.85
N LYS A 471 10.34 -5.28 -27.94
CA LYS A 471 11.60 -4.55 -27.73
C LYS A 471 11.70 -4.09 -26.27
N LEU A 472 12.38 -4.87 -25.43
CA LEU A 472 12.56 -4.53 -24.00
C LEU A 472 13.61 -3.43 -23.74
N ASP A 473 14.42 -3.11 -24.75
CA ASP A 473 15.52 -2.16 -24.58
C ASP A 473 15.18 -0.75 -25.07
N VAL A 474 14.03 -0.55 -25.70
CA VAL A 474 13.58 0.75 -26.22
C VAL A 474 12.86 1.54 -25.12
N VAL A 475 13.03 2.87 -25.11
CA VAL A 475 12.28 3.72 -24.18
C VAL A 475 10.95 4.08 -24.82
N PHE A 476 9.88 3.52 -24.28
CA PHE A 476 8.52 3.97 -24.54
C PHE A 476 8.16 4.97 -23.46
N PRO A 477 7.91 6.25 -23.78
CA PRO A 477 7.67 7.21 -22.72
C PRO A 477 6.40 6.90 -21.93
N GLY A 478 6.51 7.06 -20.62
CA GLY A 478 5.52 6.59 -19.65
C GLY A 478 5.80 5.19 -19.11
N PHE A 479 6.71 4.41 -19.71
CA PHE A 479 7.12 3.10 -19.22
C PHE A 479 8.52 3.19 -18.58
N PRO A 480 8.69 2.72 -17.32
CA PRO A 480 9.97 2.77 -16.64
C PRO A 480 10.91 1.68 -17.15
N THR A 481 12.23 1.93 -17.12
CA THR A 481 13.24 0.92 -17.43
C THR A 481 14.48 1.06 -16.56
N LEU A 482 14.95 -0.06 -15.99
CA LEU A 482 16.16 -0.12 -15.18
C LEU A 482 17.42 -0.39 -16.03
N LYS A 483 17.29 -0.89 -17.26
CA LYS A 483 18.41 -1.41 -18.06
C LYS A 483 19.43 -0.37 -18.51
N ARG A 484 19.07 0.92 -18.51
CA ARG A 484 19.89 1.99 -19.10
C ARG A 484 21.03 2.49 -18.22
N ILE A 485 20.96 2.26 -16.91
CA ILE A 485 22.02 2.64 -15.98
C ILE A 485 22.57 1.36 -15.36
N PRO A 486 23.88 1.10 -15.41
CA PRO A 486 24.47 -0.05 -14.72
C PRO A 486 24.27 0.11 -13.21
N HIS A 487 23.73 -0.90 -12.55
CA HIS A 487 23.43 -0.85 -11.12
C HIS A 487 23.52 -2.24 -10.48
N ILE A 488 23.66 -2.24 -9.16
CA ILE A 488 23.61 -3.43 -8.29
C ILE A 488 22.39 -3.26 -7.39
N ALA A 489 21.60 -4.32 -7.22
CA ALA A 489 20.41 -4.33 -6.38
C ALA A 489 20.69 -5.12 -5.10
N GLU A 490 20.44 -4.52 -3.93
CA GLU A 490 20.65 -5.16 -2.62
C GLU A 490 19.47 -4.89 -1.69
N LEU A 491 19.03 -5.91 -0.95
CA LEU A 491 18.00 -5.77 0.08
C LEU A 491 18.60 -5.22 1.37
N LEU A 492 18.17 -4.02 1.76
CA LEU A 492 18.67 -3.32 2.95
C LEU A 492 17.51 -2.75 3.77
N PHE A 493 17.70 -2.67 5.09
CA PHE A 493 16.86 -1.84 5.94
C PHE A 493 17.27 -0.38 5.72
N ALA A 494 16.35 0.40 5.16
CA ALA A 494 16.53 1.82 4.90
C ALA A 494 15.21 2.54 5.16
N ASP A 495 15.29 3.80 5.61
CA ASP A 495 14.13 4.65 5.92
C ASP A 495 13.44 5.18 4.64
N ILE A 496 13.06 4.26 3.75
CA ILE A 496 12.39 4.58 2.50
C ILE A 496 10.94 4.98 2.79
N LYS A 497 10.56 6.17 2.34
CA LYS A 497 9.25 6.78 2.55
C LYS A 497 8.48 6.89 1.23
N LEU A 498 7.81 5.79 0.88
CA LEU A 498 6.87 5.76 -0.26
C LEU A 498 5.54 6.45 0.06
N PHE A 499 5.02 6.23 1.27
CA PHE A 499 3.76 6.81 1.74
C PHE A 499 4.00 7.85 2.84
N GLN A 500 3.18 7.83 3.90
CA GLN A 500 3.25 8.82 4.98
C GLN A 500 4.38 8.57 5.98
N GLN A 501 4.77 7.30 6.17
CA GLN A 501 5.79 6.89 7.14
C GLN A 501 6.90 6.10 6.44
N PRO A 502 8.14 6.13 6.97
CA PRO A 502 9.22 5.27 6.51
C PRO A 502 8.87 3.78 6.68
N SER A 503 9.33 2.96 5.75
CA SER A 503 9.26 1.50 5.87
C SER A 503 10.08 1.01 7.06
N LYS A 504 9.55 0.03 7.79
CA LYS A 504 10.30 -0.72 8.82
C LYS A 504 10.94 -2.00 8.26
N ASN A 505 10.55 -2.40 7.06
CA ASN A 505 10.98 -3.64 6.41
C ASN A 505 12.07 -3.34 5.38
N GLN A 506 12.77 -4.40 4.94
CA GLN A 506 13.79 -4.30 3.91
C GLN A 506 13.21 -3.76 2.60
N SER A 507 13.98 -2.94 1.89
CA SER A 507 13.66 -2.43 0.56
C SER A 507 14.79 -2.78 -0.40
N MET A 508 14.44 -2.97 -1.68
CA MET A 508 15.45 -3.19 -2.72
C MET A 508 16.13 -1.86 -3.05
N ILE A 509 17.39 -1.72 -2.67
CA ILE A 509 18.19 -0.51 -2.90
C ILE A 509 19.03 -0.70 -4.15
N LEU A 510 18.90 0.24 -5.09
CA LEU A 510 19.63 0.25 -6.34
C LEU A 510 20.88 1.14 -6.21
N LYS A 511 22.05 0.51 -6.11
CA LYS A 511 23.34 1.18 -6.07
C LYS A 511 23.86 1.38 -7.48
N ILE A 512 24.06 2.63 -7.89
CA ILE A 512 24.56 2.94 -9.23
C ILE A 512 26.00 2.44 -9.36
N GLY A 513 26.25 1.65 -10.41
CA GLY A 513 27.56 1.10 -10.74
C GLY A 513 28.49 2.14 -11.36
N ASN A 514 29.71 1.72 -11.67
CA ASN A 514 30.69 2.60 -12.31
C ASN A 514 30.25 2.96 -13.75
N ARG A 515 30.40 4.24 -14.13
CA ARG A 515 30.01 4.78 -15.44
C ARG A 515 31.21 5.47 -16.09
N PRO A 516 31.83 4.88 -17.13
CA PRO A 516 33.02 5.43 -17.78
C PRO A 516 32.84 6.86 -18.30
N GLU A 517 31.65 7.20 -18.78
CA GLU A 517 31.31 8.55 -19.26
C GLU A 517 31.39 9.62 -18.15
N LEU A 518 31.29 9.22 -16.89
CA LEU A 518 31.42 10.10 -15.73
C LEU A 518 32.82 10.06 -15.11
N GLU A 519 33.74 9.22 -15.59
CA GLU A 519 35.14 9.20 -15.10
C GLU A 519 35.97 10.38 -15.62
N LYS A 520 35.53 11.02 -16.70
CA LYS A 520 36.15 12.21 -17.30
C LYS A 520 36.20 13.41 -16.34
N ASP A 521 36.97 14.42 -16.73
CA ASP A 521 36.99 15.70 -16.02
C ASP A 521 35.64 16.44 -16.16
N ILE A 522 35.29 17.25 -15.15
CA ILE A 522 33.98 17.91 -15.07
C ILE A 522 33.79 18.90 -16.22
N MET A 523 34.87 19.54 -16.69
CA MET A 523 34.85 20.41 -17.87
C MET A 523 34.45 19.65 -19.15
N GLU A 524 34.96 18.43 -19.34
CA GLU A 524 34.60 17.60 -20.50
C GLU A 524 33.15 17.12 -20.40
N ILE A 525 32.73 16.70 -19.20
CA ILE A 525 31.34 16.28 -18.93
C ILE A 525 30.37 17.45 -19.21
N ALA A 526 30.72 18.66 -18.78
CA ALA A 526 29.95 19.86 -19.08
C ALA A 526 29.84 20.10 -20.59
N SER A 527 30.92 19.90 -21.36
CA SER A 527 30.94 20.01 -22.83
C SER A 527 30.08 18.96 -23.51
N ASP A 528 30.01 17.77 -22.93
CA ASP A 528 29.20 16.70 -23.48
C ASP A 528 27.71 16.86 -23.17
N LEU A 529 27.34 17.51 -22.05
CA LEU A 529 25.96 17.57 -21.56
C LEU A 529 25.25 18.91 -21.81
N ILE A 530 25.91 20.04 -21.57
CA ILE A 530 25.24 21.36 -21.55
C ILE A 530 24.69 21.70 -22.95
N GLY A 531 23.41 22.06 -22.99
CA GLY A 531 22.70 22.37 -24.23
C GLY A 531 22.28 21.15 -25.07
N LYS A 532 22.51 19.92 -24.57
CA LYS A 532 22.00 18.69 -25.20
C LYS A 532 20.77 18.16 -24.47
N GLU A 533 19.95 17.42 -25.22
CA GLU A 533 18.83 16.67 -24.67
C GLU A 533 19.34 15.40 -23.98
N VAL A 534 18.84 15.16 -22.78
CA VAL A 534 19.12 13.99 -21.95
C VAL A 534 17.82 13.46 -21.36
N HIS A 535 17.85 12.26 -20.81
CA HIS A 535 16.74 11.69 -20.05
C HIS A 535 17.05 11.71 -18.55
N VAL A 536 16.08 12.18 -17.78
CA VAL A 536 16.15 12.28 -16.31
C VAL A 536 15.02 11.49 -15.66
N ASN A 537 14.91 11.53 -14.33
CA ASN A 537 13.88 10.84 -13.55
C ASN A 537 13.91 9.31 -13.63
N TRP A 538 15.07 8.71 -13.93
CA TRP A 538 15.25 7.25 -13.90
C TRP A 538 14.65 6.61 -12.62
N PRO A 539 13.88 5.50 -12.75
CA PRO A 539 13.66 4.70 -13.96
C PRO A 539 12.58 5.21 -14.93
N MET A 540 11.76 6.18 -14.51
CA MET A 540 10.74 6.79 -15.37
C MET A 540 11.36 7.88 -16.23
N LEU A 541 12.01 7.48 -17.31
CA LEU A 541 12.80 8.37 -18.16
C LEU A 541 11.92 9.46 -18.80
N GLN A 542 12.32 10.71 -18.59
CA GLN A 542 11.69 11.89 -19.20
C GLN A 542 12.76 12.75 -19.87
N ALA A 543 12.50 13.15 -21.12
CA ALA A 543 13.38 14.04 -21.86
C ALA A 543 13.50 15.42 -21.17
N ALA A 544 14.72 15.95 -21.11
CA ALA A 544 15.05 17.23 -20.50
C ALA A 544 16.27 17.85 -21.19
N LEU A 545 16.37 19.17 -21.16
CA LEU A 545 17.51 19.92 -21.67
C LEU A 545 18.43 20.33 -20.51
N VAL A 546 19.73 20.04 -20.60
CA VAL A 546 20.70 20.46 -19.58
C VAL A 546 21.04 21.93 -19.76
N GLN A 547 20.83 22.74 -18.72
CA GLN A 547 21.13 24.17 -18.75
C GLN A 547 22.49 24.48 -18.11
N GLU A 548 22.73 23.96 -16.90
CA GLU A 548 23.95 24.20 -16.13
C GLU A 548 24.37 22.96 -15.36
N LEU A 549 25.63 22.89 -14.98
CA LEU A 549 26.18 21.84 -14.11
C LEU A 549 26.83 22.49 -12.90
N TRP A 550 26.49 22.01 -11.71
CA TRP A 550 26.95 22.57 -10.44
C TRP A 550 27.72 21.51 -9.65
N THR A 551 28.82 21.92 -9.03
CA THR A 551 29.62 21.12 -8.10
C THR A 551 29.62 21.80 -6.72
N ALA A 552 30.36 21.24 -5.75
CA ALA A 552 30.45 21.83 -4.42
C ALA A 552 31.01 23.27 -4.42
N HIS A 553 31.82 23.64 -5.40
CA HIS A 553 32.53 24.92 -5.44
C HIS A 553 32.42 25.67 -6.77
N GLU A 554 32.11 24.99 -7.87
CA GLU A 554 32.12 25.55 -9.22
C GLU A 554 30.81 25.27 -9.98
N LYS A 555 30.37 26.25 -10.78
CA LYS A 555 29.24 26.14 -11.71
C LYS A 555 29.72 26.30 -13.15
N TYR A 556 29.14 25.51 -14.02
CA TYR A 556 29.48 25.39 -15.43
C TYR A 556 28.25 25.75 -16.25
N SER A 557 28.39 26.74 -17.13
CA SER A 557 27.31 27.22 -18.00
C SER A 557 27.85 27.55 -19.40
N LYS A 558 26.94 27.63 -20.37
CA LYS A 558 27.27 27.95 -21.76
C LYS A 558 27.20 29.46 -21.98
N ALA A 559 28.28 30.06 -22.48
CA ALA A 559 28.29 31.47 -22.84
C ALA A 559 27.70 31.73 -24.24
N ALA A 560 27.51 33.01 -24.56
CA ALA A 560 27.02 33.43 -25.87
C ALA A 560 27.93 33.06 -27.06
N ASP A 561 29.21 32.76 -26.81
CA ASP A 561 30.18 32.29 -27.82
C ASP A 561 30.25 30.76 -27.94
N GLU A 562 29.25 30.05 -27.40
CA GLU A 562 29.12 28.59 -27.38
C GLU A 562 30.20 27.86 -26.56
N LYS A 563 31.11 28.58 -25.88
CA LYS A 563 32.10 27.98 -24.97
C LYS A 563 31.54 27.82 -23.57
N ILE A 564 32.09 26.85 -22.85
CA ILE A 564 31.74 26.60 -21.45
C ILE A 564 32.59 27.46 -20.55
N ILE A 565 31.92 28.17 -19.64
CA ILE A 565 32.55 28.97 -18.60
C ILE A 565 32.41 28.23 -17.28
N CYS A 566 33.52 28.12 -16.56
CA CYS A 566 33.55 27.71 -15.16
C CYS A 566 33.64 28.96 -14.27
N ASN A 567 32.71 29.08 -13.32
CA ASN A 567 32.68 30.15 -12.34
C ASN A 567 32.63 29.56 -10.92
N ALA A 568 33.33 30.17 -9.97
CA ALA A 568 33.19 29.79 -8.56
C ALA A 568 31.80 30.16 -8.02
N LEU A 569 31.20 29.30 -7.19
CA LEU A 569 29.92 29.59 -6.52
C LEU A 569 30.12 30.64 -5.42
N SER A 570 29.22 31.63 -5.42
CA SER A 570 29.05 32.56 -4.30
C SER A 570 28.52 31.84 -3.05
N GLU A 571 28.62 32.47 -1.87
CA GLU A 571 28.16 31.88 -0.60
C GLU A 571 26.65 31.53 -0.60
N GLN A 572 25.83 32.37 -1.23
CA GLN A 572 24.40 32.11 -1.40
C GLN A 572 24.16 30.89 -2.31
N GLU A 573 24.89 30.78 -3.41
CA GLU A 573 24.80 29.63 -4.32
C GLU A 573 25.30 28.35 -3.66
N GLN A 574 26.32 28.40 -2.81
CA GLN A 574 26.78 27.23 -2.05
C GLN A 574 25.70 26.72 -1.09
N ASN A 575 24.94 27.62 -0.45
CA ASN A 575 23.79 27.24 0.38
C ASN A 575 22.63 26.67 -0.46
N MET A 576 22.40 27.22 -1.66
CA MET A 576 21.45 26.64 -2.61
C MET A 576 21.89 25.25 -3.09
N TYR A 577 23.18 25.05 -3.36
CA TYR A 577 23.73 23.75 -3.74
C TYR A 577 23.49 22.71 -2.65
N LYS A 578 23.77 23.03 -1.37
CA LYS A 578 23.44 22.14 -0.24
C LYS A 578 21.95 21.80 -0.19
N THR A 579 21.09 22.77 -0.49
CA THR A 579 19.63 22.55 -0.57
C THR A 579 19.26 21.61 -1.73
N TYR A 580 19.88 21.78 -2.90
CA TYR A 580 19.67 20.90 -4.06
C TYR A 580 20.18 19.47 -3.82
N VAL A 581 21.32 19.30 -3.13
CA VAL A 581 21.82 17.99 -2.71
C VAL A 581 20.81 17.30 -1.77
N ASN A 582 20.21 18.04 -0.83
CA ASN A 582 19.18 17.48 0.06
C ASN A 582 17.88 17.13 -0.69
N ILE A 583 17.46 17.96 -1.64
CA ILE A 583 16.26 17.70 -2.47
C ILE A 583 16.47 16.45 -3.33
N THR A 584 17.61 16.33 -4.01
CA THR A 584 17.95 15.16 -4.85
C THR A 584 18.04 13.91 -4.00
N ARG A 585 18.76 13.94 -2.86
CA ARG A 585 18.82 12.80 -1.92
C ARG A 585 17.44 12.34 -1.45
N ARG A 586 16.56 13.28 -1.08
CA ARG A 586 15.19 12.94 -0.66
C ARG A 586 14.37 12.32 -1.80
N ASN A 587 14.52 12.82 -3.02
CA ASN A 587 13.76 12.32 -4.16
C ASN A 587 14.29 10.98 -4.70
N GLU A 588 15.60 10.81 -4.76
CA GLU A 588 16.28 9.65 -5.36
C GLU A 588 16.44 8.51 -4.35
N PHE A 589 16.96 8.80 -3.15
CA PHE A 589 17.17 7.78 -2.13
C PHE A 589 15.92 7.56 -1.26
N GLU A 590 15.47 8.56 -0.50
CA GLU A 590 14.40 8.37 0.50
C GLU A 590 13.06 7.97 -0.15
N ARG A 591 12.78 8.40 -1.38
CA ARG A 591 11.53 8.07 -2.07
C ARG A 591 11.62 6.89 -3.04
N ARG A 592 12.76 6.66 -3.69
CA ARG A 592 12.89 5.65 -4.75
C ARG A 592 13.87 4.52 -4.43
N GLY A 593 14.60 4.59 -3.32
CA GLY A 593 15.59 3.59 -2.95
C GLY A 593 16.81 3.55 -3.89
N ILE A 594 17.14 4.66 -4.55
CA ILE A 594 18.27 4.74 -5.48
C ILE A 594 19.45 5.40 -4.77
N ASP A 595 20.53 4.64 -4.60
CA ASP A 595 21.80 5.15 -4.09
C ASP A 595 22.69 5.58 -5.25
N ALA A 596 22.66 6.89 -5.50
CA ALA A 596 23.44 7.56 -6.54
C ALA A 596 24.95 7.66 -6.22
N GLY A 597 25.39 7.19 -5.05
CA GLY A 597 26.79 7.24 -4.61
C GLY A 597 27.29 8.64 -4.28
N GLN A 598 28.62 8.81 -4.22
CA GLN A 598 29.23 10.13 -4.03
C GLN A 598 29.02 10.98 -5.29
N GLN A 599 28.12 11.97 -5.21
CA GLN A 599 27.79 12.86 -6.32
C GLN A 599 29.02 13.69 -6.74
N LYS A 600 29.49 13.50 -7.99
CA LYS A 600 30.50 14.39 -8.61
C LYS A 600 29.96 15.81 -8.82
N GLY A 601 28.65 15.95 -8.97
CA GLY A 601 27.94 17.21 -9.17
C GLY A 601 26.46 16.97 -9.49
N LEU A 602 25.73 18.06 -9.70
CA LEU A 602 24.31 18.10 -10.06
C LEU A 602 24.14 18.78 -11.42
N ALA A 603 23.24 18.27 -12.25
CA ALA A 603 22.79 18.97 -13.45
C ALA A 603 21.47 19.70 -13.19
N LEU A 604 21.41 20.97 -13.56
CA LEU A 604 20.18 21.75 -13.61
C LEU A 604 19.54 21.57 -14.99
N VAL A 605 18.38 20.90 -15.02
CA VAL A 605 17.71 20.51 -16.25
C VAL A 605 16.34 21.15 -16.40
N ARG A 606 15.90 21.37 -17.64
CA ARG A 606 14.56 21.85 -17.99
C ARG A 606 13.77 20.70 -18.61
N LEU A 607 12.71 20.27 -17.94
CA LEU A 607 11.88 19.15 -18.41
C LEU A 607 11.16 19.51 -19.73
N ALA A 608 11.08 18.53 -20.63
CA ALA A 608 10.22 18.62 -21.80
C ALA A 608 8.74 18.54 -21.38
N HIS A 609 7.95 19.52 -21.81
CA HIS A 609 6.51 19.60 -21.53
C HIS A 609 5.67 18.98 -22.64
N GLY A 610 6.21 18.93 -23.86
CA GLY A 610 5.53 18.35 -25.00
C GLY A 610 6.15 18.77 -26.32
N LEU A 611 5.35 18.64 -27.37
CA LEU A 611 5.74 18.94 -28.73
C LEU A 611 5.09 20.24 -29.19
N ARG A 612 5.89 21.09 -29.85
CA ARG A 612 5.43 22.31 -30.51
C ARG A 612 5.67 22.20 -32.00
N LYS A 613 4.67 22.56 -32.77
CA LYS A 613 4.71 22.59 -34.23
C LYS A 613 5.24 23.95 -34.67
N TYR A 614 6.32 23.95 -35.45
CA TYR A 614 6.93 25.12 -36.07
C TYR A 614 6.65 25.06 -37.57
N PHE A 615 6.26 26.20 -38.14
CA PHE A 615 6.02 26.33 -39.57
C PHE A 615 7.24 27.02 -40.19
N GLU A 616 8.05 26.28 -40.94
CA GLU A 616 9.20 26.80 -41.68
C GLU A 616 8.99 26.49 -43.18
N GLU A 617 8.92 27.53 -44.03
CA GLU A 617 8.99 27.46 -45.50
C GLU A 617 8.26 26.24 -46.15
N GLN A 618 6.99 26.01 -45.78
CA GLN A 618 6.10 24.92 -46.27
C GLN A 618 6.28 23.52 -45.64
N LYS A 619 7.06 23.39 -44.56
CA LYS A 619 7.16 22.16 -43.76
C LYS A 619 6.78 22.43 -42.30
N VAL A 620 6.10 21.47 -41.68
CA VAL A 620 5.84 21.48 -40.23
C VAL A 620 6.94 20.70 -39.55
N LEU A 621 7.77 21.41 -38.78
CA LEU A 621 8.77 20.81 -37.91
C LEU A 621 8.16 20.65 -36.52
N ILE A 622 8.11 19.42 -36.03
CA ILE A 622 7.68 19.13 -34.67
C ILE A 622 8.94 19.11 -33.80
N LYS A 623 9.11 20.10 -32.93
CA LYS A 623 10.23 20.16 -31.98
C LYS A 623 9.69 20.09 -30.55
N ARG A 624 10.43 19.47 -29.63
CA ARG A 624 10.09 19.48 -28.21
C ARG A 624 10.22 20.91 -27.66
N PHE A 625 9.34 21.29 -26.74
CA PHE A 625 9.48 22.51 -25.96
C PHE A 625 9.70 22.19 -24.49
N TYR A 626 10.51 23.00 -23.83
CA TYR A 626 10.99 22.77 -22.47
C TYR A 626 10.42 23.81 -21.49
N ALA A 627 10.47 23.49 -20.20
CA ALA A 627 10.15 24.40 -19.08
C ALA A 627 10.84 25.75 -19.23
N ASP A 628 10.38 26.84 -18.62
CA ASP A 628 11.13 28.12 -18.66
C ASP A 628 12.51 28.02 -17.98
N ILE A 629 13.42 28.96 -18.29
CA ILE A 629 14.80 29.03 -17.76
C ILE A 629 14.80 29.11 -16.22
N ASN A 630 13.77 29.72 -15.63
CA ASN A 630 13.65 29.85 -14.17
C ASN A 630 13.17 28.57 -13.48
N ASN A 631 12.63 27.60 -14.23
CA ASN A 631 12.05 26.36 -13.72
C ASN A 631 12.99 25.17 -13.94
N THR A 632 14.24 25.31 -13.51
CA THR A 632 15.22 24.21 -13.56
C THR A 632 15.05 23.27 -12.38
N ILE A 633 15.36 21.99 -12.60
CA ILE A 633 15.31 20.94 -11.57
C ILE A 633 16.71 20.37 -11.39
N PRO A 634 17.22 20.24 -10.16
CA PRO A 634 18.49 19.56 -9.90
C PRO A 634 18.33 18.05 -9.99
N VAL A 635 19.26 17.39 -10.71
CA VAL A 635 19.33 15.94 -10.86
C VAL A 635 20.77 15.47 -10.68
N SER A 636 20.98 14.35 -9.99
CA SER A 636 22.30 13.73 -9.86
C SER A 636 22.88 13.37 -11.23
N LEU A 637 24.15 13.73 -11.48
CA LEU A 637 24.83 13.40 -12.74
C LEU A 637 24.86 11.89 -13.02
N SER A 638 24.96 11.06 -11.98
CA SER A 638 24.95 9.60 -12.10
C SER A 638 23.64 9.03 -12.64
N LEU A 639 22.54 9.78 -12.57
CA LEU A 639 21.20 9.37 -13.01
C LEU A 639 20.80 9.94 -14.38
N LEU A 640 21.67 10.69 -15.05
CA LEU A 640 21.41 11.18 -16.40
C LEU A 640 21.65 10.07 -17.43
N VAL A 641 20.72 9.92 -18.36
CA VAL A 641 20.84 8.97 -19.48
C VAL A 641 20.97 9.76 -20.78
N GLN A 642 22.01 9.47 -21.56
CA GLN A 642 22.23 10.05 -22.89
C GLN A 642 21.75 9.09 -23.98
N ASN A 643 21.34 9.62 -25.14
CA ASN A 643 21.06 8.86 -26.36
C ASN A 643 20.05 7.71 -26.18
N ALA A 644 19.00 7.90 -25.38
CA ALA A 644 17.96 6.88 -25.29
C ALA A 644 17.19 6.80 -26.63
N LEU A 645 17.11 5.60 -27.19
CA LEU A 645 16.31 5.32 -28.37
C LEU A 645 14.83 5.39 -27.98
N GLU A 646 14.15 6.46 -28.39
CA GLU A 646 12.71 6.61 -28.26
C GLU A 646 12.02 6.15 -29.55
N ASP A 647 10.89 5.46 -29.43
CA ASP A 647 10.05 5.06 -30.55
C ASP A 647 8.88 6.07 -30.66
N TRP A 648 8.95 7.00 -31.62
CA TRP A 648 7.87 7.95 -31.91
C TRP A 648 7.78 8.30 -33.39
N ASP A 649 6.55 8.27 -33.91
CA ASP A 649 6.22 8.73 -35.26
C ASP A 649 6.39 10.25 -35.37
N SER A 650 7.41 10.67 -36.12
CA SER A 650 7.83 12.07 -36.20
C SER A 650 7.31 12.81 -37.44
N ILE A 651 6.42 12.20 -38.22
CA ILE A 651 6.01 12.74 -39.53
C ILE A 651 4.48 12.75 -39.61
N CYS A 652 3.91 13.95 -39.71
CA CYS A 652 2.49 14.17 -39.99
C CYS A 652 2.40 15.11 -41.21
N ALA A 653 1.62 14.74 -42.22
CA ALA A 653 1.43 15.57 -43.40
C ALA A 653 0.63 16.84 -43.05
N LEU A 654 0.93 17.94 -43.76
CA LEU A 654 0.35 19.27 -43.48
C LEU A 654 -1.17 19.33 -43.69
N GLU A 655 -1.69 18.46 -44.56
CA GLU A 655 -3.11 18.33 -44.90
C GLU A 655 -3.90 17.60 -43.81
N ASP A 656 -3.27 16.63 -43.12
CA ASP A 656 -3.86 15.86 -42.01
C ASP A 656 -4.00 16.71 -40.72
N LEU A 657 -3.20 17.77 -40.61
CA LEU A 657 -3.17 18.64 -39.43
C LEU A 657 -4.40 19.53 -39.29
N TYR A 658 -5.00 19.93 -40.40
CA TYR A 658 -6.10 20.88 -40.48
C TYR A 658 -7.12 20.45 -41.54
N PRO A 659 -7.86 19.34 -41.31
CA PRO A 659 -8.84 18.88 -42.25
C PRO A 659 -10.00 19.88 -42.37
N ILE A 660 -10.63 19.90 -43.54
CA ILE A 660 -11.83 20.72 -43.77
C ILE A 660 -12.90 20.31 -42.74
N ASN A 661 -13.62 21.29 -42.19
CA ASN A 661 -14.57 21.16 -41.08
C ASN A 661 -13.97 20.83 -39.71
N ALA A 662 -12.64 20.83 -39.55
CA ALA A 662 -12.04 20.76 -38.22
C ALA A 662 -12.41 22.00 -37.39
N LYS A 663 -12.68 21.80 -36.10
CA LYS A 663 -12.89 22.88 -35.14
C LYS A 663 -11.53 23.43 -34.69
N VAL A 664 -11.34 24.75 -34.82
CA VAL A 664 -10.13 25.47 -34.45
C VAL A 664 -10.45 26.67 -33.55
N PHE A 665 -9.48 27.15 -32.79
CA PHE A 665 -9.62 28.33 -31.93
C PHE A 665 -8.68 29.44 -32.38
N ILE A 666 -9.17 30.67 -32.33
CA ILE A 666 -8.36 31.85 -32.67
C ILE A 666 -7.53 32.24 -31.43
N SER A 667 -6.22 32.15 -31.54
CA SER A 667 -5.27 32.43 -30.44
C SER A 667 -4.53 33.76 -30.57
N SER A 668 -4.90 34.62 -31.52
CA SER A 668 -4.25 35.92 -31.69
C SER A 668 -4.79 36.93 -30.68
N VAL A 669 -3.94 37.40 -29.77
CA VAL A 669 -4.30 38.36 -28.69
C VAL A 669 -4.78 39.70 -29.26
N GLU A 670 -4.26 40.09 -30.43
CA GLU A 670 -4.65 41.32 -31.14
C GLU A 670 -6.01 41.20 -31.85
N SER A 671 -6.54 39.97 -31.96
CA SER A 671 -7.82 39.73 -32.61
C SER A 671 -8.98 39.95 -31.64
N LYS A 672 -10.02 40.62 -32.12
CA LYS A 672 -11.31 40.73 -31.41
C LYS A 672 -11.99 39.37 -31.15
N TYR A 673 -11.50 38.31 -31.79
CA TYR A 673 -12.04 36.96 -31.70
C TYR A 673 -11.14 36.01 -30.90
N TYR A 674 -10.22 36.51 -30.09
CA TYR A 674 -9.38 35.68 -29.22
C TYR A 674 -10.24 34.73 -28.36
N GLY A 675 -9.96 33.43 -28.45
CA GLY A 675 -10.71 32.38 -27.75
C GLY A 675 -11.99 31.90 -28.45
N PHE A 676 -12.43 32.53 -29.55
CA PHE A 676 -13.58 32.03 -30.32
C PHE A 676 -13.23 30.77 -31.10
N SER A 677 -14.20 29.84 -31.16
CA SER A 677 -14.09 28.63 -31.98
C SER A 677 -14.69 28.83 -33.37
N GLY A 678 -14.00 28.36 -34.40
CA GLY A 678 -14.49 28.32 -35.78
C GLY A 678 -14.22 26.97 -36.46
N PHE A 679 -14.72 26.82 -37.68
CA PHE A 679 -14.54 25.63 -38.51
C PHE A 679 -13.76 25.98 -39.78
N ILE A 680 -12.80 25.14 -40.15
CA ILE A 680 -12.00 25.33 -41.36
C ILE A 680 -12.88 25.12 -42.59
N LYS A 681 -12.99 26.13 -43.46
CA LYS A 681 -13.69 26.03 -44.75
C LYS A 681 -12.75 25.68 -45.89
N GLU A 682 -11.60 26.34 -45.93
CA GLU A 682 -10.60 26.17 -46.98
C GLU A 682 -9.22 26.10 -46.35
N ASN A 683 -8.42 25.12 -46.79
CA ASN A 683 -7.04 24.94 -46.38
C ASN A 683 -6.11 25.33 -47.54
N HIS A 684 -5.54 26.54 -47.47
CA HIS A 684 -4.54 27.05 -48.42
C HIS A 684 -3.13 27.09 -47.82
N LEU A 685 -2.84 26.25 -46.82
CA LEU A 685 -1.54 26.26 -46.13
C LEU A 685 -0.36 25.98 -47.09
N MET A 686 -0.52 25.03 -48.02
CA MET A 686 0.54 24.65 -48.97
C MET A 686 0.78 25.67 -50.09
N THR A 687 -0.24 26.45 -50.45
CA THR A 687 -0.19 27.39 -51.59
C THR A 687 0.05 28.84 -51.17
N LYS A 688 -0.57 29.28 -50.07
CA LYS A 688 -0.55 30.69 -49.61
C LYS A 688 -0.16 30.84 -48.13
N GLY A 689 0.01 29.74 -47.38
CA GLY A 689 0.30 29.78 -45.95
C GLY A 689 -0.86 30.25 -45.07
N THR A 690 -2.10 30.24 -45.59
CA THR A 690 -3.28 30.80 -44.91
C THR A 690 -4.40 29.77 -44.78
N LEU A 691 -5.13 29.81 -43.65
CA LEU A 691 -6.36 29.04 -43.43
C LEU A 691 -7.57 29.97 -43.43
N THR A 692 -8.66 29.55 -44.09
CA THR A 692 -9.93 30.28 -44.03
C THR A 692 -10.87 29.59 -43.05
N VAL A 693 -11.22 30.30 -41.97
CA VAL A 693 -12.04 29.79 -40.87
C VAL A 693 -13.39 30.51 -40.86
N SER A 694 -14.48 29.75 -40.70
CA SER A 694 -15.82 30.29 -40.48
C SER A 694 -16.18 30.19 -39.00
N CYS A 695 -16.55 31.30 -38.38
CA CYS A 695 -16.96 31.37 -36.99
C CYS A 695 -18.43 31.76 -36.91
N LYS A 696 -19.22 31.04 -36.10
CA LYS A 696 -20.58 31.46 -35.74
C LYS A 696 -20.48 32.27 -34.45
N LEU A 697 -20.74 33.57 -34.55
CA LEU A 697 -20.80 34.46 -33.39
C LEU A 697 -22.14 34.22 -32.69
N SER A 698 -22.09 33.74 -31.44
CA SER A 698 -23.27 33.77 -30.58
C SER A 698 -23.42 35.19 -30.03
N PRO A 699 -24.61 35.81 -30.04
CA PRO A 699 -24.86 37.11 -29.43
C PRO A 699 -24.92 36.95 -27.90
N VAL A 700 -23.79 36.57 -27.29
CA VAL A 700 -23.65 36.61 -25.84
C VAL A 700 -23.23 38.03 -25.50
N ALA A 701 -24.03 38.72 -24.68
CA ALA A 701 -23.63 40.01 -24.12
C ALA A 701 -22.29 39.81 -23.42
N ASP A 702 -21.26 40.56 -23.82
CA ASP A 702 -20.03 40.66 -23.05
C ASP A 702 -20.41 41.11 -21.63
N LEU A 703 -20.42 40.17 -20.69
CA LEU A 703 -20.64 40.46 -19.28
C LEU A 703 -19.45 41.27 -18.80
N ASN A 704 -19.66 42.57 -18.61
CA ASN A 704 -18.63 43.48 -18.13
C ASN A 704 -18.52 43.37 -16.61
N PHE A 705 -17.40 42.84 -16.11
CA PHE A 705 -17.12 42.69 -14.68
C PHE A 705 -16.32 43.88 -14.10
N CYS A 706 -16.06 44.94 -14.87
CA CYS A 706 -15.23 46.07 -14.41
C CYS A 706 -15.75 46.72 -13.12
N ASP A 707 -17.07 46.85 -12.98
CA ASP A 707 -17.68 47.43 -11.77
C ASP A 707 -17.44 46.54 -10.53
N ILE A 708 -17.53 45.21 -10.68
CA ILE A 708 -17.27 44.25 -9.60
C ILE A 708 -15.78 44.23 -9.22
N VAL A 709 -14.89 44.35 -10.20
CA VAL A 709 -13.44 44.43 -9.97
C VAL A 709 -13.07 45.76 -9.30
N ALA A 710 -13.72 46.87 -9.67
CA ALA A 710 -13.48 48.18 -9.06
C ALA A 710 -13.89 48.21 -7.58
N ASP A 711 -14.96 47.51 -7.22
CA ASP A 711 -15.45 47.39 -5.83
C ASP A 711 -14.97 46.13 -5.10
N TYR A 712 -13.96 45.42 -5.63
CA TYR A 712 -13.50 44.14 -5.08
C TYR A 712 -13.16 44.22 -3.59
N ASP A 713 -12.46 45.27 -3.14
CA ASP A 713 -12.06 45.42 -1.73
C ASP A 713 -13.26 45.58 -0.78
N ASN A 714 -14.38 46.13 -1.26
CA ASN A 714 -15.62 46.26 -0.49
C ASN A 714 -16.36 44.92 -0.38
N TYR A 715 -16.25 44.07 -1.40
CA TYR A 715 -16.83 42.73 -1.42
C TYR A 715 -15.92 41.66 -0.81
N ALA A 716 -14.62 41.96 -0.67
CA ALA A 716 -13.63 41.04 -0.14
C ALA A 716 -13.81 40.79 1.37
N LEU A 717 -13.60 39.53 1.77
CA LEU A 717 -13.61 39.16 3.18
C LEU A 717 -12.41 39.77 3.91
N LYS A 718 -12.64 40.32 5.10
CA LYS A 718 -11.58 40.75 6.00
C LYS A 718 -10.94 39.53 6.65
N TRP A 719 -9.61 39.51 6.66
CA TRP A 719 -8.79 38.41 7.20
C TRP A 719 -8.03 38.88 8.44
N TYR A 720 -7.97 38.02 9.44
CA TYR A 720 -7.32 38.24 10.73
C TYR A 720 -6.33 37.12 11.03
N THR A 721 -5.25 37.45 11.72
CA THR A 721 -4.29 36.47 12.24
C THR A 721 -4.86 35.72 13.46
N ALA A 722 -4.28 34.56 13.78
CA ALA A 722 -4.64 33.83 14.99
C ALA A 722 -4.46 34.67 16.26
N TYR A 723 -3.45 35.55 16.28
CA TYR A 723 -3.15 36.45 17.39
C TYR A 723 -4.22 37.54 17.56
N GLU A 724 -4.66 38.16 16.46
CA GLU A 724 -5.73 39.15 16.49
C GLU A 724 -7.06 38.53 16.96
N LEU A 725 -7.40 37.34 16.45
CA LEU A 725 -8.57 36.60 16.94
C LEU A 725 -8.46 36.26 18.43
N ALA A 726 -7.29 35.82 18.90
CA ALA A 726 -7.05 35.50 20.31
C ALA A 726 -7.30 36.72 21.19
N LYS A 727 -6.82 37.90 20.75
CA LYS A 727 -7.04 39.18 21.40
C LYS A 727 -8.52 39.59 21.41
N PHE A 728 -9.21 39.48 20.29
CA PHE A 728 -10.64 39.87 20.19
C PHE A 728 -11.56 38.94 20.99
N LEU A 729 -11.24 37.65 21.04
CA LEU A 729 -12.05 36.64 21.73
C LEU A 729 -11.63 36.45 23.19
N HIS A 730 -10.60 37.15 23.68
CA HIS A 730 -10.01 36.96 25.01
C HIS A 730 -9.73 35.46 25.29
N THR A 731 -8.91 34.85 24.44
CA THR A 731 -8.50 33.44 24.54
C THR A 731 -7.03 33.29 24.15
N SER A 732 -6.45 32.09 24.30
CA SER A 732 -5.08 31.83 23.84
C SER A 732 -5.05 31.44 22.37
N VAL A 733 -3.91 31.71 21.73
CA VAL A 733 -3.66 31.32 20.34
C VAL A 733 -3.75 29.80 20.16
N ASP A 734 -3.33 29.02 21.16
CA ASP A 734 -3.39 27.55 21.13
C ASP A 734 -4.82 27.01 21.12
N VAL A 735 -5.73 27.63 21.89
CA VAL A 735 -7.14 27.24 21.91
C VAL A 735 -7.75 27.49 20.53
N ILE A 736 -7.49 28.65 19.91
CA ILE A 736 -7.94 28.93 18.54
C ILE A 736 -7.32 27.91 17.58
N ASN A 737 -6.03 27.63 17.69
CA ASN A 737 -5.37 26.70 16.78
C ASN A 737 -5.88 25.27 16.89
N ARG A 738 -6.27 24.84 18.09
CA ARG A 738 -6.80 23.50 18.35
C ARG A 738 -8.27 23.39 17.98
N ILE A 739 -9.10 24.36 18.37
CA ILE A 739 -10.54 24.35 18.12
C ILE A 739 -10.88 24.52 16.64
N THR A 740 -10.05 25.26 15.89
CA THR A 740 -10.22 25.42 14.45
C THR A 740 -9.79 24.18 13.67
N GLY A 741 -9.08 23.23 14.29
CA GLY A 741 -8.71 21.95 13.70
C GLY A 741 -9.70 20.83 14.03
N CYS A 742 -9.21 19.59 13.99
CA CYS A 742 -9.94 18.41 14.48
C CYS A 742 -9.50 18.08 15.92
N VAL A 743 -10.46 17.91 16.82
CA VAL A 743 -10.23 17.53 18.21
C VAL A 743 -11.07 16.31 18.51
N TYR A 744 -10.42 15.15 18.59
CA TYR A 744 -11.11 13.89 18.90
C TYR A 744 -11.17 13.66 20.41
N VAL A 745 -12.35 13.27 20.89
CA VAL A 745 -12.59 12.83 22.26
C VAL A 745 -12.99 11.35 22.23
N LEU A 746 -12.43 10.56 23.14
CA LEU A 746 -12.82 9.17 23.35
C LEU A 746 -14.00 9.15 24.33
N LEU A 747 -15.10 8.53 23.92
CA LEU A 747 -16.24 8.28 24.81
C LEU A 747 -16.05 6.92 25.48
N ASP A 748 -15.92 6.88 26.81
CA ASP A 748 -15.95 5.64 27.58
C ASP A 748 -17.41 5.16 27.70
N GLU A 749 -17.74 4.04 27.07
CA GLU A 749 -19.04 3.39 27.20
C GLU A 749 -18.99 2.34 28.33
N SER A 750 -19.19 2.76 29.58
CA SER A 750 -19.27 1.84 30.72
C SER A 750 -20.66 1.20 30.93
N ASN A 751 -21.63 1.39 30.01
CA ASN A 751 -23.02 0.93 30.21
C ASN A 751 -23.75 0.40 28.96
N VAL A 752 -23.03 -0.06 27.92
CA VAL A 752 -23.65 -0.72 26.75
C VAL A 752 -22.96 -2.05 26.48
N ILE A 753 -23.77 -3.09 26.23
CA ILE A 753 -23.38 -4.47 25.92
C ILE A 753 -22.28 -4.48 24.84
N PRO A 754 -21.21 -5.29 24.97
CA PRO A 754 -20.05 -5.23 24.08
C PRO A 754 -20.41 -5.72 22.68
N SER A 755 -20.80 -4.80 21.82
CA SER A 755 -20.69 -4.96 20.38
C SER A 755 -20.01 -3.71 19.84
N LYS A 756 -18.88 -3.90 19.15
CA LYS A 756 -17.95 -2.91 18.59
C LYS A 756 -16.75 -2.58 19.50
N ASN A 757 -15.65 -3.29 19.27
CA ASN A 757 -14.31 -3.02 19.81
C ASN A 757 -13.64 -1.75 19.23
N THR A 758 -14.41 -0.72 18.84
CA THR A 758 -13.85 0.57 18.42
C THR A 758 -14.33 1.65 19.37
N PRO A 759 -13.45 2.31 20.16
CA PRO A 759 -13.87 3.40 21.02
C PRO A 759 -14.48 4.49 20.13
N LEU A 760 -15.71 4.88 20.41
CA LEU A 760 -16.43 5.90 19.66
C LEU A 760 -15.67 7.23 19.80
N LYS A 761 -14.97 7.62 18.72
CA LYS A 761 -14.24 8.89 18.63
C LYS A 761 -15.20 9.95 18.10
N ALA A 762 -15.53 10.93 18.93
CA ALA A 762 -16.30 12.10 18.50
C ALA A 762 -15.35 13.26 18.18
N ASN A 763 -15.50 13.90 17.02
CA ASN A 763 -14.79 15.16 16.72
C ASN A 763 -15.58 16.35 17.27
N ILE A 764 -14.96 17.16 18.12
CA ILE A 764 -15.53 18.40 18.67
C ILE A 764 -14.85 19.67 18.12
N GLY A 765 -13.91 19.52 17.19
CA GLY A 765 -13.29 20.65 16.50
C GLY A 765 -14.23 21.28 15.47
N LEU A 766 -14.04 22.57 15.18
CA LEU A 766 -14.79 23.32 14.17
C LEU A 766 -14.38 23.00 12.74
N GLU A 767 -13.30 22.21 12.55
CA GLU A 767 -12.81 21.74 11.25
C GLU A 767 -12.45 22.84 10.24
N LEU A 768 -12.30 24.09 10.67
CA LEU A 768 -11.97 25.24 9.82
C LEU A 768 -10.57 25.15 9.19
N LYS A 769 -9.72 24.23 9.63
CA LYS A 769 -8.44 23.90 8.99
C LYS A 769 -8.06 22.43 9.19
N PHE A 770 -7.33 21.88 8.22
CA PHE A 770 -6.74 20.56 8.32
C PHE A 770 -5.23 20.63 8.06
N THR A 771 -4.46 21.03 9.08
CA THR A 771 -3.01 21.27 8.96
C THR A 771 -2.26 20.04 8.43
N LYS A 772 -2.57 18.84 8.92
CA LYS A 772 -1.94 17.59 8.47
C LYS A 772 -2.20 17.26 6.99
N ARG A 773 -3.37 17.66 6.47
CA ARG A 773 -3.77 17.45 5.07
C ARG A 773 -3.42 18.65 4.18
N ASN A 774 -2.86 19.71 4.75
CA ASN A 774 -2.63 20.99 4.07
C ASN A 774 -3.90 21.58 3.42
N GLN A 775 -5.07 21.37 4.04
CA GLN A 775 -6.35 21.87 3.53
C GLN A 775 -6.89 23.01 4.41
N ILE A 776 -7.63 23.90 3.78
CA ILE A 776 -8.32 25.05 4.37
C ILE A 776 -9.79 25.01 3.96
N ILE A 777 -10.66 25.66 4.73
CA ILE A 777 -12.07 25.81 4.36
C ILE A 777 -12.25 27.17 3.67
N PRO A 778 -12.72 27.19 2.41
CA PRO A 778 -13.02 28.44 1.69
C PRO A 778 -13.91 29.36 2.52
N ASP A 779 -13.76 30.67 2.38
CA ASP A 779 -14.44 31.72 3.14
C ASP A 779 -14.15 31.77 4.66
N PHE A 780 -13.53 30.74 5.25
CA PHE A 780 -13.26 30.68 6.70
C PHE A 780 -11.77 30.81 7.01
N THR A 781 -10.91 30.10 6.29
CA THR A 781 -9.46 30.15 6.47
C THR A 781 -8.73 30.30 5.15
N CYS A 782 -7.59 30.99 5.17
CA CYS A 782 -6.68 31.08 4.03
C CYS A 782 -5.21 31.06 4.50
N ARG A 783 -4.28 30.88 3.56
CA ARG A 783 -2.84 30.98 3.83
C ARG A 783 -2.29 32.25 3.20
N SER A 784 -1.48 32.99 3.95
CA SER A 784 -0.74 34.14 3.42
C SER A 784 0.38 33.67 2.48
N SER A 785 0.95 34.61 1.71
CA SER A 785 2.15 34.40 0.89
C SER A 785 3.36 33.92 1.69
N GLU A 786 3.42 34.26 2.98
CA GLU A 786 4.44 33.84 3.94
C GLU A 786 4.11 32.50 4.63
N GLY A 787 2.96 31.90 4.32
CA GLY A 787 2.55 30.58 4.80
C GLY A 787 1.78 30.56 6.11
N HIS A 788 1.50 31.73 6.71
CA HIS A 788 0.71 31.84 7.94
C HIS A 788 -0.79 31.65 7.67
N LEU A 789 -1.51 31.06 8.63
CA LEU A 789 -2.96 30.89 8.55
C LEU A 789 -3.70 32.16 8.98
N LEU A 790 -4.61 32.60 8.12
CA LEU A 790 -5.51 33.72 8.36
C LEU A 790 -6.95 33.20 8.44
N TYR A 791 -7.78 33.93 9.18
CA TYR A 791 -9.16 33.58 9.49
C TYR A 791 -10.07 34.74 9.10
N SER A 792 -11.19 34.46 8.46
CA SER A 792 -12.11 35.52 8.03
C SER A 792 -12.99 36.03 9.17
N SER A 793 -13.75 37.10 8.92
CA SER A 793 -14.85 37.54 9.80
C SER A 793 -15.88 36.44 10.07
N LYS A 794 -16.21 35.60 9.09
CA LYS A 794 -17.13 34.46 9.27
C LYS A 794 -16.55 33.43 10.26
N ALA A 795 -15.24 33.16 10.18
CA ALA A 795 -14.58 32.27 11.13
C ALA A 795 -14.58 32.83 12.56
N PHE A 796 -14.35 34.14 12.71
CA PHE A 796 -14.47 34.82 14.00
C PHE A 796 -15.86 34.60 14.63
N ASP A 797 -16.94 34.79 13.86
CA ASP A 797 -18.31 34.62 14.36
C ASP A 797 -18.59 33.18 14.80
N ILE A 798 -18.12 32.18 14.04
CA ILE A 798 -18.28 30.76 14.42
C ILE A 798 -17.51 30.46 15.71
N ILE A 799 -16.26 30.88 15.82
CA ILE A 799 -15.45 30.61 17.03
C ILE A 799 -16.06 31.32 18.24
N ARG A 800 -16.56 32.55 18.07
CA ARG A 800 -17.28 33.30 19.11
C ARG A 800 -18.53 32.54 19.55
N ASN A 801 -19.35 32.06 18.62
CA ASN A 801 -20.55 31.30 18.92
C ASN A 801 -20.23 29.99 19.64
N TYR A 802 -19.18 29.29 19.22
CA TYR A 802 -18.70 28.09 19.89
C TYR A 802 -18.29 28.39 21.34
N LYS A 803 -17.51 29.45 21.56
CA LYS A 803 -17.10 29.88 22.90
C LYS A 803 -18.31 30.26 23.78
N MET A 804 -19.29 30.97 23.24
CA MET A 804 -20.49 31.36 23.99
C MET A 804 -21.35 30.15 24.38
N LYS A 805 -21.41 29.13 23.52
CA LYS A 805 -22.26 27.95 23.75
C LYS A 805 -21.62 26.91 24.69
N TYR A 806 -20.30 26.76 24.65
CA TYR A 806 -19.58 25.69 25.38
C TYR A 806 -18.51 26.19 26.35
N GLY A 807 -18.40 27.50 26.54
CA GLY A 807 -17.52 28.08 27.56
C GLY A 807 -18.03 27.74 28.96
N LYS A 808 -17.19 27.11 29.78
CA LYS A 808 -17.47 26.99 31.21
C LYS A 808 -17.40 28.39 31.83
N HIS A 809 -18.46 28.78 32.56
CA HIS A 809 -18.49 29.98 33.38
C HIS A 809 -17.47 29.92 34.52
#